data_AF-A0A522FU54-F1
#
_entry.id   AF-A0A522FU54-F1
#
_cell.length_a   1.000
_cell.length_b   1.000
_cell.length_c   1.000
_cell.angle_alpha   90.00
_cell.angle_beta   90.00
_cell.angle_gamma   90.00
#
_symmetry.space_group_name_H-M   'P 1'
#
loop_
_entity.id
_entity.type
_entity.pdbx_description
1 polymer ?
#
loop_
_entity_poly.entity_id
_entity_poly.type
_entity_poly.pdbx_seq_one_letter_code
_entity_poly.pdbx_strand_id
1 'polypeptide(L)'
;MAVRMDSEGEMTEKPEWSIVVESMRRTDRQMYMVVARKLLNDLFVRRREGGRELFGRIGGEEGSGEVNMPTRRWLSENLYGHADMIFRVGKERLGDAEMMRMIEKWIKEEKSHWLEKALVQQNSAISEVTEGVRRYYYSVGRGGSEEMEEETSPVKKGIRVALIRRFLTEQLEFINTAKNYCRIRDFYDLLQRLIFPGESHGKVGGKSAGLFLAFKVVERSTEEKELLGSVKVPKTWYITSDGIMSFIYYNNLEEVIEEKYKDIDEIRDEYPHLIQAFKNSEFPPELKNGLSRALDDLWDNPIIVRSSSLLEDRMGSSFAGKYKSLFLANQGTKEERLEALMDAIAEVFASTFGPDPIGYRIERGLLDFNEEMGIMIQEVVGKRIGRYFFPAFAGAAFSNNEFRWSPRIKRDDGLIRMVAGLGTRAVDRVSSEYPILIVPGQPDLKVNLSFEEMVRYSPKNIDVLNLETNSFETVSISRLLNEIGNEFPMLNEIFSIQEERHLKSPVGLGIDTRKDEVVVTFDNMVRNTDYLNKVHGLLKVLRKKLGTPVDIEFACDGDNLYLLQCRPQSSTKDSVSAVIPRDIPEDRILFTANKYVSNGIVPDINYIVYVDPVNYGKHELHNLKAIGRYIGKINQLLPKKRFVLMGPGRWGSRDDIRLGVNVTYSDINNTAVLIEIAKQKGNYTPDLSFGTHFFQDLVETSIRYLPLYPDEKGIIFNERFLNSSENILSRILPESSYLADTIKIINIPEVTNGLVLRLLMNADEEEAVAILTQPSAIPIYNTSTLLQKENLFNEPLHWRLHIADLIASKLDEKLFGVKAVYLFGTVFNLAAGANSDIDLLVHFTGNNEQRERVWAWFEGWNHSLSEINYIQSGYKLPNILDIHIATDKDIEEKEYYRDLINPKKRMSKKLRMNSD
;
A
#
# COMPACT_ATOMS: atom_id res chain seq x y z
N MET A 1 -27.51 21.85 -54.51
CA MET A 1 -27.27 21.04 -55.71
C MET A 1 -26.64 21.97 -56.75
N ALA A 2 -25.33 21.89 -56.97
CA ALA A 2 -24.63 22.68 -57.99
C ALA A 2 -23.65 21.73 -58.69
N VAL A 3 -23.93 21.45 -59.96
CA VAL A 3 -23.23 20.46 -60.79
C VAL A 3 -22.20 21.20 -61.65
N ARG A 4 -20.94 20.76 -61.65
CA ARG A 4 -19.96 21.06 -62.70
C ARG A 4 -19.74 19.77 -63.49
N MET A 5 -19.88 19.87 -64.82
CA MET A 5 -19.56 18.81 -65.79
C MET A 5 -18.11 19.00 -66.25
N ASP A 6 -17.32 17.93 -66.24
CA ASP A 6 -16.08 17.83 -67.03
C ASP A 6 -16.34 16.96 -68.28
N SER A 7 -15.47 17.12 -69.27
CA SER A 7 -15.67 16.78 -70.69
C SER A 7 -15.51 15.30 -71.08
N GLU A 8 -15.57 14.36 -70.14
CA GLU A 8 -15.64 12.92 -70.42
C GLU A 8 -16.74 12.32 -69.53
N GLY A 9 -17.83 11.89 -70.14
CA GLY A 9 -19.09 11.51 -69.49
C GLY A 9 -19.05 10.21 -68.70
N GLU A 10 -18.28 10.15 -67.61
CA GLU A 10 -18.46 9.18 -66.54
C GLU A 10 -19.07 9.86 -65.31
N MET A 11 -20.26 9.41 -64.90
CA MET A 11 -20.80 9.72 -63.58
C MET A 11 -19.93 9.03 -62.52
N THR A 12 -18.84 9.67 -62.12
CA THR A 12 -18.14 9.25 -60.90
C THR A 12 -18.98 9.72 -59.72
N GLU A 13 -19.74 8.80 -59.10
CA GLU A 13 -20.29 9.03 -57.76
C GLU A 13 -19.14 9.51 -56.87
N LYS A 14 -19.26 10.72 -56.33
CA LYS A 14 -18.28 11.24 -55.39
C LYS A 14 -18.21 10.27 -54.22
N PRO A 15 -17.04 9.70 -53.88
CA PRO A 15 -16.94 8.75 -52.78
C PRO A 15 -17.39 9.44 -51.48
N GLU A 16 -18.11 8.72 -50.62
CA GLU A 16 -18.81 9.28 -49.45
C GLU A 16 -17.91 10.12 -48.54
N TRP A 17 -16.65 9.70 -48.33
CA TRP A 17 -15.68 10.45 -47.53
C TRP A 17 -15.43 11.86 -48.07
N SER A 18 -15.46 12.04 -49.40
CA SER A 18 -15.20 13.33 -50.05
C SER A 18 -16.33 14.33 -49.78
N ILE A 19 -17.56 13.82 -49.70
CA ILE A 19 -18.75 14.60 -49.33
C ILE A 19 -18.66 15.03 -47.87
N VAL A 20 -18.24 14.13 -46.98
CA VAL A 20 -18.05 14.42 -45.54
C VAL A 20 -16.95 15.46 -45.33
N VAL A 21 -15.80 15.33 -45.99
CA VAL A 21 -14.69 16.30 -45.90
C VAL A 21 -15.08 17.66 -46.48
N GLU A 22 -15.78 17.69 -47.63
CA GLU A 22 -16.23 18.94 -48.25
C GLU A 22 -17.31 19.65 -47.40
N SER A 23 -18.18 18.88 -46.73
CA SER A 23 -19.14 19.40 -45.75
C SER A 23 -18.43 19.98 -44.53
N MET A 24 -17.48 19.26 -43.93
CA MET A 24 -16.69 19.74 -42.79
C MET A 24 -15.90 21.01 -43.13
N ARG A 25 -15.30 21.10 -44.32
CA ARG A 25 -14.58 22.30 -44.75
C ARG A 25 -15.44 23.55 -44.75
N ARG A 26 -16.74 23.41 -45.01
CA ARG A 26 -17.72 24.51 -45.07
C ARG A 26 -18.37 24.80 -43.71
N THR A 27 -18.58 23.76 -42.89
CA THR A 27 -19.34 23.86 -41.63
C THR A 27 -18.47 23.96 -40.38
N ASP A 28 -17.33 23.28 -40.34
CA ASP A 28 -16.43 23.22 -39.18
C ASP A 28 -14.95 23.20 -39.63
N ARG A 29 -14.41 24.41 -39.81
CA ARG A 29 -13.02 24.62 -40.26
C ARG A 29 -11.99 24.03 -39.28
N GLN A 30 -12.30 23.97 -37.99
CA GLN A 30 -11.40 23.44 -36.98
C GLN A 30 -11.32 21.91 -37.08
N MET A 31 -12.47 21.23 -37.17
CA MET A 31 -12.56 19.79 -37.36
C MET A 31 -11.83 19.35 -38.64
N TYR A 32 -12.04 20.06 -39.76
CA TYR A 32 -11.34 19.80 -41.03
C TYR A 32 -9.81 19.81 -40.86
N MET A 33 -9.28 20.78 -40.11
CA MET A 33 -7.84 20.90 -39.85
C MET A 33 -7.30 19.82 -38.93
N VAL A 34 -8.07 19.43 -37.91
CA VAL A 34 -7.72 18.31 -37.02
C VAL A 34 -7.61 17.01 -37.81
N VAL A 35 -8.62 16.71 -38.61
CA VAL A 35 -8.67 15.49 -39.45
C VAL A 35 -7.51 15.48 -40.44
N ALA A 36 -7.22 16.60 -41.12
CA ALA A 36 -6.09 16.72 -42.03
C ALA A 36 -4.74 16.48 -41.32
N ARG A 37 -4.55 17.03 -40.12
CA ARG A 37 -3.34 16.83 -39.31
C ARG A 37 -3.19 15.38 -38.83
N LYS A 38 -4.28 14.72 -38.40
CA LYS A 38 -4.24 13.31 -38.01
C LYS A 38 -3.92 12.41 -39.19
N LEU A 39 -4.46 12.71 -40.38
CA LEU A 39 -4.14 12.03 -41.63
C LEU A 39 -2.67 12.20 -42.01
N LEU A 40 -2.14 13.43 -41.90
CA LEU A 40 -0.73 13.71 -42.11
C LEU A 40 0.15 12.85 -41.20
N ASN A 41 -0.13 12.84 -39.90
CA ASN A 41 0.63 12.05 -38.93
C ASN A 41 0.56 10.54 -39.21
N ASP A 42 -0.60 10.00 -39.59
CA ASP A 42 -0.72 8.57 -39.94
C ASP A 42 0.13 8.22 -41.17
N LEU A 43 0.12 9.08 -42.19
CA LEU A 43 0.96 8.94 -43.39
C LEU A 43 2.46 9.01 -43.06
N PHE A 44 2.89 9.85 -42.12
CA PHE A 44 4.30 9.91 -41.71
C PHE A 44 4.74 8.71 -40.84
N VAL A 45 3.91 8.31 -39.88
CA VAL A 45 4.29 7.34 -38.84
C VAL A 45 4.09 5.90 -39.31
N ARG A 46 2.95 5.59 -39.93
CA ARG A 46 2.57 4.21 -40.28
C ARG A 46 2.83 3.88 -41.75
N ARG A 47 2.79 4.88 -42.64
CA ARG A 47 2.89 4.68 -44.09
C ARG A 47 4.01 5.53 -44.69
N ARG A 48 5.25 5.26 -44.25
CA ARG A 48 6.47 6.05 -44.52
C ARG A 48 6.65 6.53 -45.97
N GLU A 49 6.18 5.78 -46.96
CA GLU A 49 6.20 6.20 -48.38
C GLU A 49 5.29 7.39 -48.67
N GLY A 50 4.07 7.41 -48.12
CA GLY A 50 3.13 8.54 -48.26
C GLY A 50 3.61 9.79 -47.50
N GLY A 51 4.22 9.59 -46.32
CA GLY A 51 4.90 10.66 -45.59
C GLY A 51 6.07 11.26 -46.38
N ARG A 52 6.95 10.44 -46.97
CA ARG A 52 8.07 10.89 -47.82
C ARG A 52 7.60 11.64 -49.06
N GLU A 53 6.53 11.20 -49.70
CA GLU A 53 5.93 11.87 -50.85
C GLU A 53 5.36 13.25 -50.50
N LEU A 54 4.66 13.36 -49.36
CA LEU A 54 4.22 14.63 -48.80
C LEU A 54 5.42 15.52 -48.43
N PHE A 55 6.47 14.96 -47.84
CA PHE A 55 7.68 15.68 -47.45
C PHE A 55 8.43 16.24 -48.67
N GLY A 56 8.59 15.44 -49.72
CA GLY A 56 9.23 15.84 -50.98
C GLY A 56 8.43 16.87 -51.78
N ARG A 57 7.09 16.86 -51.68
CA ARG A 57 6.21 17.84 -52.34
C ARG A 57 6.03 19.14 -51.56
N ILE A 58 6.23 19.12 -50.24
CA ILE A 58 6.09 20.29 -49.34
C ILE A 58 7.44 20.97 -49.05
N GLY A 59 8.56 20.32 -49.42
CA GLY A 59 9.90 20.93 -49.45
C GLY A 59 10.75 20.76 -48.18
N GLY A 60 10.38 19.88 -47.25
CA GLY A 60 11.05 19.66 -45.95
C GLY A 60 12.55 19.34 -46.01
N GLU A 61 13.39 20.05 -45.24
CA GLU A 61 14.71 19.53 -44.85
C GLU A 61 14.52 18.43 -43.79
N GLU A 62 15.16 17.26 -43.96
CA GLU A 62 15.18 16.21 -42.93
C GLU A 62 15.83 16.77 -41.64
N GLY A 63 15.01 17.06 -40.64
CA GLY A 63 15.49 17.58 -39.36
C GLY A 63 16.42 16.59 -38.67
N SER A 64 17.64 17.03 -38.36
CA SER A 64 18.49 16.43 -37.35
C SER A 64 17.72 16.33 -36.03
N GLY A 65 17.91 15.24 -35.28
CA GLY A 65 17.20 14.92 -34.02
C GLY A 65 17.25 16.00 -32.94
N GLU A 66 16.71 15.71 -31.74
CA GLU A 66 16.59 16.67 -30.62
C GLU A 66 17.87 17.50 -30.41
N VAL A 67 17.87 18.73 -30.91
CA VAL A 67 18.91 19.71 -30.66
C VAL A 67 18.40 20.64 -29.56
N ASN A 68 19.24 21.00 -28.60
CA ASN A 68 18.94 21.97 -27.55
C ASN A 68 18.89 23.42 -28.09
N MET A 69 18.25 23.62 -29.25
CA MET A 69 17.94 24.93 -29.82
C MET A 69 16.52 24.92 -30.41
N PRO A 70 15.79 26.05 -30.38
CA PRO A 70 14.48 26.14 -31.00
C PRO A 70 14.57 25.86 -32.50
N THR A 71 13.98 24.78 -32.95
CA THR A 71 13.80 24.50 -34.39
C THR A 71 12.87 25.54 -35.00
N ARG A 72 13.15 25.99 -36.22
CA ARG A 72 12.31 26.97 -36.93
C ARG A 72 10.90 26.43 -37.17
N ARG A 73 9.89 27.29 -37.02
CA ARG A 73 8.47 26.99 -37.27
C ARG A 73 8.25 26.72 -38.76
N TRP A 74 8.08 25.46 -39.14
CA TRP A 74 8.15 25.03 -40.55
C TRP A 74 6.78 24.92 -41.26
N LEU A 75 5.69 24.61 -40.54
CA LEU A 75 4.46 24.09 -41.18
C LEU A 75 3.13 24.79 -40.82
N SER A 76 3.06 25.58 -39.75
CA SER A 76 1.75 25.96 -39.19
C SER A 76 1.00 27.07 -39.92
N GLU A 77 1.65 27.89 -40.76
CA GLU A 77 0.97 28.99 -41.46
C GLU A 77 0.20 28.52 -42.71
N ASN A 78 0.47 27.33 -43.23
CA ASN A 78 -0.07 26.91 -44.53
C ASN A 78 -0.72 25.51 -44.54
N LEU A 79 -0.91 24.87 -43.38
CA LEU A 79 -1.54 23.54 -43.29
C LEU A 79 -2.95 23.51 -43.92
N TYR A 80 -3.69 24.63 -43.87
CA TYR A 80 -4.99 24.77 -44.53
C TYR A 80 -4.87 24.76 -46.06
N GLY A 81 -3.81 25.36 -46.62
CA GLY A 81 -3.51 25.35 -48.05
C GLY A 81 -3.04 23.98 -48.58
N HIS A 82 -2.48 23.15 -47.70
CA HIS A 82 -1.98 21.81 -48.05
C HIS A 82 -2.95 20.68 -47.70
N ALA A 83 -4.04 20.96 -46.97
CA ALA A 83 -5.00 19.95 -46.51
C ALA A 83 -5.60 19.13 -47.67
N ASP A 84 -5.96 19.77 -48.79
CA ASP A 84 -6.47 19.09 -49.98
C ASP A 84 -5.45 18.11 -50.57
N MET A 85 -4.16 18.45 -50.52
CA MET A 85 -3.09 17.55 -50.94
C MET A 85 -2.92 16.37 -49.99
N ILE A 86 -3.08 16.59 -48.67
CA ILE A 86 -3.02 15.54 -47.66
C ILE A 86 -4.14 14.52 -47.88
N PHE A 87 -5.37 14.97 -48.13
CA PHE A 87 -6.50 14.07 -48.43
C PHE A 87 -6.32 13.33 -49.75
N ARG A 88 -5.75 13.97 -50.79
CA ARG A 88 -5.45 13.31 -52.07
C ARG A 88 -4.41 12.20 -51.91
N VAL A 89 -3.27 12.49 -51.27
CA VAL A 89 -2.23 11.47 -51.00
C VAL A 89 -2.77 10.39 -50.08
N GLY A 90 -3.63 10.75 -49.12
CA GLY A 90 -4.38 9.80 -48.30
C GLY A 90 -5.21 8.84 -49.16
N LYS A 91 -6.02 9.36 -50.10
CA LYS A 91 -6.85 8.54 -51.00
C LYS A 91 -6.03 7.52 -51.76
N GLU A 92 -4.95 7.96 -52.39
CA GLU A 92 -4.07 7.12 -53.23
C GLU A 92 -3.44 5.96 -52.45
N ARG A 93 -3.29 6.10 -51.12
CA ARG A 93 -2.61 5.11 -50.26
C ARG A 93 -3.55 4.29 -49.39
N LEU A 94 -4.76 4.77 -49.10
CA LEU A 94 -5.73 4.14 -48.20
C LEU A 94 -6.90 3.49 -48.93
N GLY A 95 -7.27 3.99 -50.11
CA GLY A 95 -8.54 3.66 -50.75
C GLY A 95 -9.74 4.28 -50.02
N ASP A 96 -10.90 4.28 -50.67
CA ASP A 96 -12.05 5.07 -50.22
C ASP A 96 -12.67 4.54 -48.90
N ALA A 97 -12.78 3.22 -48.73
CA ALA A 97 -13.37 2.61 -47.55
C ALA A 97 -12.54 2.80 -46.27
N GLU A 98 -11.21 2.66 -46.37
CA GLU A 98 -10.33 2.86 -45.21
C GLU A 98 -10.25 4.33 -44.82
N MET A 99 -10.26 5.24 -45.82
CA MET A 99 -10.26 6.67 -45.54
C MET A 99 -11.54 7.11 -44.83
N MET A 100 -12.72 6.64 -45.27
CA MET A 100 -13.99 6.92 -44.59
C MET A 100 -13.94 6.47 -43.13
N ARG A 101 -13.51 5.21 -42.88
CA ARG A 101 -13.36 4.66 -41.53
C ARG A 101 -12.44 5.52 -40.64
N MET A 102 -11.32 6.02 -41.18
CA MET A 102 -10.39 6.87 -40.42
C MET A 102 -10.97 8.26 -40.13
N ILE A 103 -11.64 8.86 -41.11
CA ILE A 103 -12.30 10.17 -40.95
C ILE A 103 -13.40 10.07 -39.90
N GLU A 104 -14.28 9.07 -39.99
CA GLU A 104 -15.33 8.84 -39.00
C GLU A 104 -14.75 8.61 -37.60
N LYS A 105 -13.69 7.79 -37.50
CA LYS A 105 -12.97 7.57 -36.24
C LYS A 105 -12.45 8.89 -35.65
N TRP A 106 -11.78 9.72 -36.44
CA TRP A 106 -11.19 10.96 -35.94
C TRP A 106 -12.23 12.03 -35.61
N ILE A 107 -13.34 12.09 -36.34
CA ILE A 107 -14.48 12.95 -35.99
C ILE A 107 -15.08 12.49 -34.65
N LYS A 108 -15.26 11.17 -34.43
CA LYS A 108 -15.75 10.62 -33.16
C LYS A 108 -14.78 10.92 -32.00
N GLU A 109 -13.47 10.80 -32.23
CA GLU A 109 -12.44 11.16 -31.24
C GLU A 109 -12.44 12.66 -30.92
N GLU A 110 -12.53 13.54 -31.92
CA GLU A 110 -12.51 14.99 -31.70
C GLU A 110 -13.78 15.48 -30.99
N LYS A 111 -14.93 14.86 -31.28
CA LYS A 111 -16.16 15.04 -30.51
C LYS A 111 -16.04 14.59 -29.05
N SER A 112 -14.97 13.90 -28.65
CA SER A 112 -14.66 13.53 -27.26
C SER A 112 -13.59 14.42 -26.62
N HIS A 113 -12.87 15.22 -27.42
CA HIS A 113 -11.73 16.05 -26.99
C HIS A 113 -12.15 17.22 -26.08
N TRP A 114 -13.41 17.67 -26.15
CA TRP A 114 -13.92 18.70 -25.23
C TRP A 114 -13.93 18.22 -23.77
N LEU A 115 -14.18 16.93 -23.52
CA LEU A 115 -14.12 16.33 -22.19
C LEU A 115 -12.67 16.31 -21.68
N GLU A 116 -11.71 15.97 -22.53
CA GLU A 116 -10.29 16.04 -22.20
C GLU A 116 -9.87 17.47 -21.85
N LYS A 117 -10.32 18.46 -22.63
CA LYS A 117 -10.06 19.88 -22.36
C LYS A 117 -10.65 20.33 -21.01
N ALA A 118 -11.89 19.95 -20.71
CA ALA A 118 -12.53 20.25 -19.42
C ALA A 118 -11.82 19.56 -18.25
N LEU A 119 -11.28 18.36 -18.46
CA LEU A 119 -10.54 17.63 -17.41
C LEU A 119 -9.12 18.17 -17.16
N VAL A 120 -8.47 18.74 -18.19
CA VAL A 120 -7.11 19.31 -18.09
C VAL A 120 -7.14 20.74 -17.57
N GLN A 121 -8.25 21.47 -17.79
CA GLN A 121 -8.44 22.80 -17.20
C GLN A 121 -8.60 22.67 -15.68
N GLN A 122 -7.56 23.07 -14.94
CA GLN A 122 -7.51 22.96 -13.47
C GLN A 122 -8.69 23.64 -12.76
N ASN A 123 -9.28 24.67 -13.39
CA ASN A 123 -10.39 25.46 -12.85
C ASN A 123 -11.78 24.98 -13.28
N SER A 124 -11.92 23.86 -14.00
CA SER A 124 -13.26 23.34 -14.33
C SER A 124 -13.93 22.74 -13.11
N ALA A 125 -15.10 23.28 -12.75
CA ALA A 125 -15.92 22.79 -11.65
C ALA A 125 -16.35 21.33 -11.90
N ILE A 126 -16.55 20.55 -10.83
CA ILE A 126 -17.02 19.15 -10.95
C ILE A 126 -18.34 19.04 -11.72
N SER A 127 -19.22 20.05 -11.65
CA SER A 127 -20.47 20.12 -12.42
C SER A 127 -20.25 20.09 -13.94
N GLU A 128 -19.28 20.86 -14.45
CA GLU A 128 -18.91 20.88 -15.87
C GLU A 128 -18.37 19.53 -16.33
N VAL A 129 -17.52 18.91 -15.50
CA VAL A 129 -16.93 17.59 -15.77
C VAL A 129 -18.02 16.51 -15.71
N THR A 130 -19.00 16.64 -14.83
CA THR A 130 -20.10 15.68 -14.69
C THR A 130 -21.00 15.69 -15.92
N GLU A 131 -21.40 16.87 -16.38
CA GLU A 131 -22.13 17.03 -17.64
C GLU A 131 -21.26 16.56 -18.83
N GLY A 132 -19.95 16.82 -18.73
CA GLY A 132 -18.84 16.17 -19.42
C GLY A 132 -19.04 14.68 -19.73
N VAL A 133 -18.88 13.91 -18.66
CA VAL A 133 -18.94 12.45 -18.67
C VAL A 133 -20.33 11.97 -19.09
N ARG A 134 -21.40 12.66 -18.67
CA ARG A 134 -22.79 12.34 -19.04
C ARG A 134 -23.01 12.41 -20.55
N ARG A 135 -22.62 13.51 -21.20
CA ARG A 135 -22.76 13.65 -22.65
C ARG A 135 -21.93 12.61 -23.40
N TYR A 136 -20.70 12.36 -22.94
CA TYR A 136 -19.86 11.30 -23.50
C TYR A 136 -20.59 9.94 -23.42
N TYR A 137 -21.12 9.60 -22.24
CA TYR A 137 -21.84 8.34 -22.02
C TYR A 137 -23.03 8.15 -22.97
N TYR A 138 -23.88 9.16 -23.15
CA TYR A 138 -25.02 9.07 -24.08
C TYR A 138 -24.62 9.12 -25.55
N SER A 139 -23.54 9.82 -25.90
CA SER A 139 -23.07 9.97 -27.28
C SER A 139 -22.44 8.69 -27.86
N VAL A 140 -21.93 7.81 -26.99
CA VAL A 140 -21.18 6.61 -27.41
C VAL A 140 -22.10 5.38 -27.58
N GLY A 141 -23.30 5.34 -26.97
CA GLY A 141 -24.28 4.26 -27.17
C GLY A 141 -23.95 2.95 -26.43
N ARG A 142 -24.92 2.02 -26.34
CA ARG A 142 -24.82 0.73 -25.60
C ARG A 142 -24.34 -0.43 -26.51
N GLY A 143 -23.20 -0.30 -27.18
CA GLY A 143 -22.67 -1.33 -28.10
C GLY A 143 -21.56 -2.19 -27.49
N GLY A 144 -21.76 -3.51 -27.35
CA GLY A 144 -20.78 -4.44 -26.75
C GLY A 144 -19.47 -4.65 -27.51
N SER A 145 -19.37 -4.18 -28.76
CA SER A 145 -18.13 -4.23 -29.57
C SER A 145 -17.11 -3.13 -29.22
N GLU A 146 -17.47 -2.18 -28.34
CA GLU A 146 -16.68 -0.96 -28.08
C GLU A 146 -15.68 -1.06 -26.92
N GLU A 147 -15.75 -2.11 -26.08
CA GLU A 147 -14.79 -2.30 -24.98
C GLU A 147 -13.35 -2.48 -25.49
N MET A 148 -13.18 -3.18 -26.63
CA MET A 148 -11.88 -3.34 -27.32
C MET A 148 -11.36 -2.02 -27.94
N GLU A 149 -12.25 -1.14 -28.41
CA GLU A 149 -11.87 0.20 -28.93
C GLU A 149 -11.52 1.19 -27.80
N GLU A 150 -12.07 0.99 -26.60
CA GLU A 150 -11.71 1.77 -25.40
C GLU A 150 -10.28 1.52 -24.92
N GLU A 151 -9.79 0.29 -25.10
CA GLU A 151 -8.46 -0.12 -24.66
C GLU A 151 -7.32 0.44 -25.53
N THR A 152 -7.56 0.62 -26.83
CA THR A 152 -6.50 0.90 -27.83
C THR A 152 -6.35 2.37 -28.23
N SER A 153 -7.33 3.24 -27.97
CA SER A 153 -7.25 4.67 -28.34
C SER A 153 -6.42 5.50 -27.32
N PRO A 154 -5.35 6.20 -27.75
CA PRO A 154 -4.59 7.09 -26.87
C PRO A 154 -5.43 8.21 -26.23
N VAL A 155 -6.40 8.76 -26.97
CA VAL A 155 -7.32 9.81 -26.48
C VAL A 155 -8.14 9.28 -25.31
N LYS A 156 -8.74 8.10 -25.45
CA LYS A 156 -9.53 7.46 -24.39
C LYS A 156 -8.67 7.10 -23.17
N LYS A 157 -7.39 6.73 -23.38
CA LYS A 157 -6.43 6.54 -22.29
C LYS A 157 -6.10 7.85 -21.57
N GLY A 158 -5.93 8.95 -22.31
CA GLY A 158 -5.75 10.30 -21.76
C GLY A 158 -6.92 10.71 -20.88
N ILE A 159 -8.16 10.58 -21.38
CA ILE A 159 -9.39 10.87 -20.62
C ILE A 159 -9.47 10.02 -19.35
N ARG A 160 -9.21 8.71 -19.42
CA ARG A 160 -9.19 7.83 -18.24
C ARG A 160 -8.20 8.32 -17.18
N VAL A 161 -6.97 8.61 -17.58
CA VAL A 161 -5.93 9.10 -16.65
C VAL A 161 -6.35 10.43 -16.04
N ALA A 162 -6.92 11.33 -16.84
CA ALA A 162 -7.40 12.62 -16.35
C ALA A 162 -8.56 12.47 -15.34
N LEU A 163 -9.52 11.56 -15.59
CA LEU A 163 -10.60 11.24 -14.65
C LEU A 163 -10.07 10.63 -13.34
N ILE A 164 -9.13 9.68 -13.42
CA ILE A 164 -8.49 9.07 -12.23
C ILE A 164 -7.80 10.17 -11.41
N ARG A 165 -7.01 11.03 -12.06
CA ARG A 165 -6.34 12.16 -11.38
C ARG A 165 -7.32 13.13 -10.75
N ARG A 166 -8.41 13.46 -11.47
CA ARG A 166 -9.40 14.45 -11.05
C ARG A 166 -10.18 13.99 -9.82
N PHE A 167 -10.61 12.73 -9.78
CA PHE A 167 -11.56 12.25 -8.76
C PHE A 167 -10.98 11.29 -7.73
N LEU A 168 -9.93 10.54 -8.06
CA LEU A 168 -9.40 9.49 -7.18
C LEU A 168 -8.10 9.94 -6.50
N THR A 169 -7.00 10.04 -7.25
CA THR A 169 -5.67 10.33 -6.69
C THR A 169 -4.68 10.81 -7.74
N GLU A 170 -3.67 11.57 -7.29
CA GLU A 170 -2.55 12.04 -8.10
C GLU A 170 -1.32 11.11 -8.03
N GLN A 171 -1.39 10.05 -7.23
CA GLN A 171 -0.28 9.10 -7.07
C GLN A 171 -0.05 8.29 -8.34
N LEU A 172 1.18 8.36 -8.87
CA LEU A 172 1.53 7.76 -10.15
C LEU A 172 1.41 6.24 -10.13
N GLU A 173 1.79 5.58 -9.04
CA GLU A 173 1.68 4.14 -8.84
C GLU A 173 0.22 3.69 -8.96
N PHE A 174 -0.68 4.35 -8.23
CA PHE A 174 -2.11 4.08 -8.30
C PHE A 174 -2.65 4.33 -9.71
N ILE A 175 -2.33 5.47 -10.33
CA ILE A 175 -2.80 5.82 -11.68
C ILE A 175 -2.33 4.80 -12.72
N ASN A 176 -1.07 4.33 -12.60
CA ASN A 176 -0.48 3.37 -13.51
C ASN A 176 -1.22 2.03 -13.50
N THR A 177 -1.74 1.64 -12.35
CA THR A 177 -2.58 0.44 -12.21
C THR A 177 -4.01 0.74 -12.63
N ALA A 178 -4.63 1.79 -12.08
CA ALA A 178 -6.02 2.14 -12.29
C ALA A 178 -6.38 2.38 -13.75
N LYS A 179 -5.48 2.98 -14.56
CA LYS A 179 -5.74 3.23 -15.99
C LYS A 179 -5.99 1.95 -16.79
N ASN A 180 -5.50 0.80 -16.33
CA ASN A 180 -5.67 -0.48 -17.02
C ASN A 180 -7.06 -1.08 -16.73
N TYR A 181 -7.55 -0.89 -15.51
CA TYR A 181 -8.83 -1.44 -15.08
C TYR A 181 -9.96 -0.44 -15.28
N CYS A 182 -9.90 0.77 -14.70
CA CYS A 182 -10.98 1.76 -14.77
C CYS A 182 -11.32 2.19 -16.21
N ARG A 183 -12.62 2.31 -16.50
CA ARG A 183 -13.20 2.79 -17.76
C ARG A 183 -13.94 4.09 -17.55
N ILE A 184 -14.18 4.83 -18.63
CA ILE A 184 -14.87 6.14 -18.56
C ILE A 184 -16.29 5.98 -18.01
N ARG A 185 -16.98 4.89 -18.39
CA ARG A 185 -18.31 4.54 -17.86
C ARG A 185 -18.33 4.37 -16.33
N ASP A 186 -17.27 3.86 -15.71
CA ASP A 186 -17.27 3.67 -14.25
C ASP A 186 -17.37 5.00 -13.51
N PHE A 187 -16.82 6.07 -14.08
CA PHE A 187 -16.93 7.42 -13.52
C PHE A 187 -18.33 8.00 -13.68
N TYR A 188 -19.10 7.59 -14.70
CA TYR A 188 -20.50 7.99 -14.81
C TYR A 188 -21.33 7.48 -13.64
N ASP A 189 -21.10 6.24 -13.21
CA ASP A 189 -21.78 5.64 -12.06
C ASP A 189 -21.31 6.28 -10.74
N LEU A 190 -20.01 6.58 -10.61
CA LEU A 190 -19.46 7.28 -9.45
C LEU A 190 -20.05 8.69 -9.29
N LEU A 191 -20.13 9.46 -10.37
CA LEU A 191 -20.59 10.85 -10.34
C LEU A 191 -22.08 11.00 -10.01
N GLN A 192 -22.90 9.97 -10.25
CA GLN A 192 -24.30 9.99 -9.84
C GLN A 192 -24.49 9.96 -8.32
N ARG A 193 -23.49 9.43 -7.59
CA ARG A 193 -23.52 9.31 -6.11
C ARG A 193 -22.49 10.21 -5.43
N LEU A 194 -22.03 11.24 -6.15
CA LEU A 194 -21.10 12.23 -5.63
C LEU A 194 -21.87 13.46 -5.14
N ILE A 195 -21.57 13.88 -3.91
CA ILE A 195 -22.05 15.09 -3.25
C ILE A 195 -20.85 16.05 -3.20
N PHE A 196 -21.03 17.24 -3.73
CA PHE A 196 -19.95 18.21 -3.86
C PHE A 196 -20.48 19.65 -3.75
N PRO A 197 -19.70 20.60 -3.19
CA PRO A 197 -20.00 22.03 -3.25
C PRO A 197 -20.02 22.59 -4.68
N GLY A 198 -20.66 23.73 -4.91
CA GLY A 198 -20.83 24.31 -6.25
C GLY A 198 -19.52 24.54 -7.03
N GLU A 199 -18.48 25.05 -6.35
CA GLU A 199 -17.15 25.32 -6.91
C GLU A 199 -16.14 24.23 -6.55
N SER A 200 -16.59 22.98 -6.40
CA SER A 200 -15.74 21.91 -5.91
C SER A 200 -14.65 21.48 -6.90
N HIS A 201 -13.48 21.22 -6.35
CA HIS A 201 -12.32 20.60 -6.99
C HIS A 201 -11.80 19.36 -6.24
N GLY A 202 -12.47 18.95 -5.16
CA GLY A 202 -12.06 17.85 -4.30
C GLY A 202 -12.16 16.47 -4.94
N LYS A 203 -11.51 15.50 -4.29
CA LYS A 203 -11.47 14.08 -4.67
C LYS A 203 -12.33 13.25 -3.71
N VAL A 204 -12.52 11.96 -3.98
CA VAL A 204 -13.30 11.06 -3.09
C VAL A 204 -12.50 10.53 -1.88
N GLY A 205 -11.19 10.74 -1.87
CA GLY A 205 -10.29 10.26 -0.82
C GLY A 205 -9.78 8.82 -1.00
N GLY A 206 -8.85 8.42 -0.14
CA GLY A 206 -8.14 7.13 -0.21
C GLY A 206 -9.06 5.92 -0.13
N LYS A 207 -9.77 5.69 0.99
CA LYS A 207 -10.64 4.50 1.14
C LYS A 207 -11.60 4.30 -0.03
N SER A 208 -12.21 5.39 -0.48
CA SER A 208 -13.13 5.39 -1.62
C SER A 208 -12.41 5.01 -2.93
N ALA A 209 -11.23 5.60 -3.19
CA ALA A 209 -10.43 5.30 -4.37
C ALA A 209 -9.90 3.84 -4.36
N GLY A 210 -9.38 3.37 -3.22
CA GLY A 210 -8.93 2.00 -3.02
C GLY A 210 -10.04 0.97 -3.25
N LEU A 211 -11.22 1.16 -2.65
CA LEU A 211 -12.38 0.29 -2.87
C LEU A 211 -12.84 0.32 -4.34
N PHE A 212 -12.94 1.50 -4.94
CA PHE A 212 -13.34 1.66 -6.34
C PHE A 212 -12.40 0.91 -7.28
N LEU A 213 -11.07 1.08 -7.11
CA LEU A 213 -10.09 0.37 -7.91
C LEU A 213 -10.15 -1.14 -7.70
N ALA A 214 -10.20 -1.59 -6.45
CA ALA A 214 -10.21 -3.01 -6.12
C ALA A 214 -11.43 -3.72 -6.72
N PHE A 215 -12.62 -3.12 -6.61
CA PHE A 215 -13.82 -3.69 -7.21
C PHE A 215 -13.69 -3.78 -8.74
N LYS A 216 -13.14 -2.76 -9.40
CA LYS A 216 -12.93 -2.76 -10.85
C LYS A 216 -11.84 -3.73 -11.32
N VAL A 217 -10.84 -4.01 -10.49
CA VAL A 217 -9.86 -5.08 -10.73
C VAL A 217 -10.54 -6.45 -10.67
N VAL A 218 -11.36 -6.70 -9.64
CA VAL A 218 -12.06 -7.98 -9.46
C VAL A 218 -13.09 -8.22 -10.58
N GLU A 219 -13.92 -7.22 -10.89
CA GLU A 219 -14.94 -7.27 -11.94
C GLU A 219 -14.35 -7.63 -13.32
N ARG A 220 -13.12 -7.16 -13.60
CA ARG A 220 -12.45 -7.30 -14.91
C ARG A 220 -11.45 -8.45 -14.97
N SER A 221 -11.20 -9.13 -13.85
CA SER A 221 -10.28 -10.28 -13.83
C SER A 221 -10.98 -11.53 -14.35
N THR A 222 -10.44 -12.12 -15.41
CA THR A 222 -10.98 -13.33 -16.04
C THR A 222 -10.52 -14.62 -15.36
N GLU A 223 -9.34 -14.60 -14.73
CA GLU A 223 -8.65 -15.77 -14.15
C GLU A 223 -9.44 -16.45 -13.01
N GLU A 224 -10.30 -15.72 -12.30
CA GLU A 224 -11.04 -16.20 -11.11
C GLU A 224 -12.53 -15.80 -11.17
N LYS A 225 -13.06 -15.60 -12.38
CA LYS A 225 -14.40 -15.02 -12.58
C LYS A 225 -15.53 -15.88 -12.02
N GLU A 226 -15.38 -17.21 -12.08
CA GLU A 226 -16.37 -18.15 -11.51
C GLU A 226 -16.42 -18.07 -9.98
N LEU A 227 -15.26 -17.91 -9.34
CA LEU A 227 -15.16 -17.82 -7.88
C LEU A 227 -15.58 -16.45 -7.35
N LEU A 228 -15.10 -15.38 -7.99
CA LEU A 228 -15.25 -14.00 -7.52
C LEU A 228 -16.44 -13.24 -8.12
N GLY A 229 -17.11 -13.79 -9.13
CA GLY A 229 -18.21 -13.12 -9.82
C GLY A 229 -19.43 -12.81 -8.95
N SER A 230 -19.55 -13.45 -7.78
CA SER A 230 -20.61 -13.17 -6.81
C SER A 230 -20.24 -12.11 -5.76
N VAL A 231 -19.00 -11.62 -5.74
CA VAL A 231 -18.55 -10.63 -4.75
C VAL A 231 -19.18 -9.28 -5.08
N LYS A 232 -19.77 -8.65 -4.07
CA LYS A 232 -20.47 -7.37 -4.20
C LYS A 232 -19.71 -6.25 -3.50
N VAL A 233 -20.09 -5.02 -3.79
CA VAL A 233 -19.79 -3.84 -2.97
C VAL A 233 -21.12 -3.23 -2.54
N PRO A 234 -21.25 -2.79 -1.27
CA PRO A 234 -22.50 -2.20 -0.80
C PRO A 234 -22.72 -0.83 -1.46
N LYS A 235 -23.97 -0.38 -1.47
CA LYS A 235 -24.34 0.92 -2.04
C LYS A 235 -23.62 2.04 -1.27
N THR A 236 -22.93 2.91 -2.01
CA THR A 236 -22.03 3.92 -1.45
C THR A 236 -22.24 5.27 -2.13
N TRP A 237 -22.35 6.32 -1.32
CA TRP A 237 -22.34 7.73 -1.68
C TRP A 237 -21.06 8.39 -1.18
N TYR A 238 -20.61 9.43 -1.87
CA TYR A 238 -19.32 10.07 -1.61
C TYR A 238 -19.49 11.58 -1.43
N ILE A 239 -18.80 12.18 -0.47
CA ILE A 239 -18.62 13.62 -0.34
C ILE A 239 -17.19 13.95 -0.75
N THR A 240 -17.00 14.98 -1.56
CA THR A 240 -15.68 15.43 -2.00
C THR A 240 -14.85 15.98 -0.84
N SER A 241 -13.52 15.85 -0.97
CA SER A 241 -12.55 16.17 0.08
C SER A 241 -12.52 17.63 0.50
N ASP A 242 -12.89 18.53 -0.39
CA ASP A 242 -13.04 19.98 -0.17
C ASP A 242 -14.39 20.36 0.47
N GLY A 243 -15.30 19.40 0.67
CA GLY A 243 -16.55 19.61 1.38
C GLY A 243 -16.36 20.15 2.80
N ILE A 244 -15.27 19.73 3.47
CA ILE A 244 -14.88 20.24 4.79
C ILE A 244 -14.55 21.74 4.75
N MET A 245 -13.87 22.21 3.70
CA MET A 245 -13.51 23.62 3.56
C MET A 245 -14.76 24.47 3.28
N SER A 246 -15.64 23.99 2.39
CA SER A 246 -16.93 24.65 2.15
C SER A 246 -17.77 24.75 3.43
N PHE A 247 -17.73 23.73 4.29
CA PHE A 247 -18.42 23.74 5.58
C PHE A 247 -17.79 24.76 6.56
N ILE A 248 -16.46 24.79 6.66
CA ILE A 248 -15.73 25.73 7.52
C ILE A 248 -16.01 27.19 7.11
N TYR A 249 -15.86 27.51 5.82
CA TYR A 249 -16.08 28.88 5.32
C TYR A 249 -17.54 29.33 5.44
N TYR A 250 -18.51 28.42 5.26
CA TYR A 250 -19.92 28.75 5.40
C TYR A 250 -20.29 29.12 6.85
N ASN A 251 -19.55 28.62 7.83
CA ASN A 251 -19.80 28.85 9.27
C ASN A 251 -18.79 29.81 9.93
N ASN A 252 -17.88 30.43 9.16
CA ASN A 252 -16.85 31.32 9.70
C ASN A 252 -15.96 30.67 10.78
N LEU A 253 -15.55 29.40 10.55
CA LEU A 253 -14.73 28.62 11.48
C LEU A 253 -13.25 28.53 11.05
N GLU A 254 -12.73 29.53 10.33
CA GLU A 254 -11.39 29.47 9.74
C GLU A 254 -10.26 29.32 10.78
N GLU A 255 -10.49 29.79 12.01
CA GLU A 255 -9.56 29.65 13.14
C GLU A 255 -9.18 28.19 13.44
N VAL A 256 -10.06 27.23 13.12
CA VAL A 256 -9.83 25.79 13.34
C VAL A 256 -8.65 25.26 12.51
N ILE A 257 -8.32 25.93 11.40
CA ILE A 257 -7.17 25.55 10.57
C ILE A 257 -5.84 25.77 11.32
N GLU A 258 -5.82 26.69 12.28
CA GLU A 258 -4.65 27.03 13.09
C GLU A 258 -4.39 26.02 14.23
N GLU A 259 -5.39 25.19 14.59
CA GLU A 259 -5.29 24.15 15.63
C GLU A 259 -4.06 23.27 15.47
N LYS A 260 -3.69 22.94 14.23
CA LYS A 260 -2.55 22.08 13.94
C LYS A 260 -1.20 22.64 14.40
N TYR A 261 -1.11 23.93 14.75
CA TYR A 261 0.11 24.57 15.25
C TYR A 261 0.17 24.71 16.79
N LYS A 262 -0.90 24.33 17.49
CA LYS A 262 -0.95 24.32 18.97
C LYS A 262 -0.21 23.11 19.55
N ASP A 263 0.01 23.14 20.87
CA ASP A 263 0.53 21.98 21.58
C ASP A 263 -0.48 20.81 21.57
N ILE A 264 0.01 19.58 21.54
CA ILE A 264 -0.85 18.39 21.40
C ILE A 264 -1.77 18.18 22.60
N ASP A 265 -1.34 18.61 23.79
CA ASP A 265 -2.14 18.49 25.01
C ASP A 265 -3.26 19.56 25.02
N GLU A 266 -2.98 20.76 24.52
CA GLU A 266 -3.97 21.84 24.32
C GLU A 266 -5.05 21.41 23.31
N ILE A 267 -4.64 20.87 22.16
CA ILE A 267 -5.57 20.31 21.15
C ILE A 267 -6.46 19.25 21.77
N ARG A 268 -5.93 18.39 22.65
CA ARG A 268 -6.70 17.32 23.29
C ARG A 268 -7.78 17.88 24.21
N ASP A 269 -7.49 18.96 24.93
CA ASP A 269 -8.44 19.62 25.84
C ASP A 269 -9.52 20.40 25.08
N GLU A 270 -9.18 21.04 23.95
CA GLU A 270 -10.14 21.79 23.12
C GLU A 270 -11.00 20.90 22.21
N TYR A 271 -10.50 19.72 21.82
CA TYR A 271 -11.15 18.86 20.83
C TYR A 271 -12.62 18.50 21.12
N PRO A 272 -13.06 18.22 22.36
CA PRO A 272 -14.48 18.01 22.68
C PRO A 272 -15.36 19.23 22.36
N HIS A 273 -14.85 20.45 22.58
CA HIS A 273 -15.56 21.69 22.25
C HIS A 273 -15.64 21.89 20.74
N LEU A 274 -14.56 21.57 20.02
CA LEU A 274 -14.53 21.64 18.56
C LEU A 274 -15.58 20.73 17.92
N ILE A 275 -15.76 19.50 18.43
CA ILE A 275 -16.81 18.59 17.96
C ILE A 275 -18.18 19.24 18.11
N GLN A 276 -18.47 19.87 19.27
CA GLN A 276 -19.75 20.52 19.51
C GLN A 276 -19.93 21.76 18.63
N ALA A 277 -18.88 22.54 18.37
CA ALA A 277 -18.94 23.67 17.44
C ALA A 277 -19.33 23.20 16.02
N PHE A 278 -18.73 22.10 15.55
CA PHE A 278 -19.06 21.52 14.24
C PHE A 278 -20.50 20.96 14.22
N LYS A 279 -20.97 20.27 15.27
CA LYS A 279 -22.35 19.75 15.31
C LYS A 279 -23.41 20.85 15.33
N ASN A 280 -23.13 21.99 15.96
CA ASN A 280 -24.04 23.13 16.01
C ASN A 280 -23.94 24.06 14.78
N SER A 281 -23.12 23.71 13.80
CA SER A 281 -22.91 24.49 12.57
C SER A 281 -23.87 24.06 11.45
N GLU A 282 -24.16 24.97 10.53
CA GLU A 282 -25.06 24.70 9.42
C GLU A 282 -24.33 24.12 8.21
N PHE A 283 -24.95 23.15 7.54
CA PHE A 283 -24.41 22.63 6.28
C PHE A 283 -24.81 23.52 5.10
N PRO A 284 -23.87 23.79 4.16
CA PRO A 284 -24.19 24.43 2.89
C PRO A 284 -25.39 23.77 2.18
N PRO A 285 -26.30 24.55 1.55
CA PRO A 285 -27.52 24.02 0.92
C PRO A 285 -27.28 22.90 -0.09
N GLU A 286 -26.19 22.98 -0.87
CA GLU A 286 -25.80 21.98 -1.87
C GLU A 286 -25.48 20.64 -1.21
N LEU A 287 -24.72 20.67 -0.10
CA LEU A 287 -24.38 19.47 0.67
C LEU A 287 -25.64 18.89 1.30
N LYS A 288 -26.46 19.71 1.98
CA LYS A 288 -27.71 19.27 2.61
C LYS A 288 -28.67 18.62 1.61
N ASN A 289 -28.83 19.20 0.42
CA ASN A 289 -29.64 18.63 -0.66
C ASN A 289 -29.04 17.33 -1.21
N GLY A 290 -27.71 17.24 -1.31
CA GLY A 290 -27.02 16.01 -1.66
C GLY A 290 -27.26 14.88 -0.66
N LEU A 291 -27.17 15.17 0.64
CA LEU A 291 -27.40 14.22 1.73
C LEU A 291 -28.86 13.73 1.75
N SER A 292 -29.81 14.64 1.55
CA SER A 292 -31.23 14.29 1.44
C SER A 292 -31.50 13.33 0.28
N ARG A 293 -30.86 13.54 -0.89
CA ARG A 293 -30.93 12.61 -2.03
C ARG A 293 -30.25 11.27 -1.74
N ALA A 294 -29.14 11.27 -1.01
CA ALA A 294 -28.48 10.03 -0.61
C ALA A 294 -29.39 9.18 0.28
N LEU A 295 -30.10 9.80 1.24
CA LEU A 295 -31.08 9.11 2.08
C LEU A 295 -32.27 8.56 1.27
N ASP A 296 -32.74 9.27 0.24
CA ASP A 296 -33.80 8.74 -0.64
C ASP A 296 -33.37 7.45 -1.38
N ASP A 297 -32.09 7.36 -1.76
CA ASP A 297 -31.53 6.18 -2.43
C ASP A 297 -31.14 5.05 -1.44
N LEU A 298 -30.70 5.40 -0.23
CA LEU A 298 -30.33 4.44 0.83
C LEU A 298 -31.54 3.93 1.62
N TRP A 299 -32.67 4.64 1.54
CA TRP A 299 -33.91 4.34 2.24
C TRP A 299 -33.68 4.18 3.76
N ASP A 300 -34.39 3.26 4.40
CA ASP A 300 -34.34 2.98 5.83
C ASP A 300 -33.25 1.96 6.22
N ASN A 301 -32.33 1.63 5.31
CA ASN A 301 -31.24 0.70 5.59
C ASN A 301 -30.18 1.38 6.49
N PRO A 302 -29.61 0.68 7.47
CA PRO A 302 -28.53 1.25 8.28
C PRO A 302 -27.33 1.68 7.44
N ILE A 303 -26.67 2.76 7.85
CA ILE A 303 -25.56 3.39 7.12
C ILE A 303 -24.34 3.56 8.01
N ILE A 304 -23.16 3.58 7.39
CA ILE A 304 -21.89 3.92 8.04
C ILE A 304 -21.26 5.12 7.33
N VAL A 305 -20.89 6.13 8.11
CA VAL A 305 -20.15 7.31 7.63
C VAL A 305 -18.68 7.10 7.91
N ARG A 306 -17.88 6.92 6.85
CA ARG A 306 -16.45 6.63 6.92
C ARG A 306 -15.64 7.83 6.43
N SER A 307 -14.67 8.25 7.22
CA SER A 307 -13.59 9.16 6.81
C SER A 307 -12.78 8.55 5.66
N SER A 308 -12.45 9.33 4.65
CA SER A 308 -11.66 8.93 3.47
C SER A 308 -10.64 10.04 3.19
N SER A 309 -9.52 10.01 3.92
CA SER A 309 -8.45 11.03 3.84
C SER A 309 -7.67 10.93 2.53
N LEU A 310 -7.13 12.05 2.02
CA LEU A 310 -6.23 12.02 0.85
C LEU A 310 -4.88 11.35 1.16
N LEU A 311 -4.42 11.40 2.41
CA LEU A 311 -3.16 10.80 2.84
C LEU A 311 -3.27 9.30 3.14
N GLU A 312 -4.47 8.78 3.31
CA GLU A 312 -4.70 7.41 3.80
C GLU A 312 -4.15 6.31 2.88
N ASP A 313 -4.09 6.57 1.57
CA ASP A 313 -3.61 5.62 0.57
C ASP A 313 -2.17 5.89 0.12
N ARG A 314 -1.51 6.89 0.70
CA ARG A 314 -0.13 7.21 0.33
C ARG A 314 0.80 6.12 0.84
N MET A 315 1.53 5.50 -0.08
CA MET A 315 2.53 4.48 0.25
C MET A 315 3.47 5.01 1.34
N GLY A 316 3.55 4.27 2.46
CA GLY A 316 4.40 4.62 3.60
C GLY A 316 3.74 5.42 4.73
N SER A 317 2.50 5.91 4.57
CA SER A 317 1.73 6.53 5.67
C SER A 317 0.43 5.77 5.94
N SER A 318 0.42 4.93 6.99
CA SER A 318 -0.81 4.31 7.49
C SER A 318 -1.57 5.29 8.41
N PHE A 319 -2.63 5.91 7.91
CA PHE A 319 -3.62 6.62 8.74
C PHE A 319 -4.70 5.69 9.33
N ALA A 320 -4.55 4.38 9.09
CA ALA A 320 -5.43 3.32 9.58
C ALA A 320 -5.77 3.49 11.08
N GLY A 321 -7.06 3.56 11.38
CA GLY A 321 -7.58 3.63 12.76
C GLY A 321 -7.46 4.99 13.45
N LYS A 322 -7.00 6.05 12.77
CA LYS A 322 -6.87 7.40 13.36
C LYS A 322 -8.09 8.29 13.17
N TYR A 323 -8.91 8.00 12.16
CA TYR A 323 -10.10 8.76 11.83
C TYR A 323 -11.37 7.96 12.15
N LYS A 324 -12.42 8.66 12.58
CA LYS A 324 -13.68 8.04 13.01
C LYS A 324 -14.44 7.43 11.83
N SER A 325 -15.14 6.32 12.10
CA SER A 325 -16.21 5.77 11.26
C SER A 325 -17.42 5.54 12.15
N LEU A 326 -18.56 6.14 11.79
CA LEU A 326 -19.74 6.19 12.67
C LEU A 326 -20.89 5.42 12.04
N PHE A 327 -21.45 4.48 12.80
CA PHE A 327 -22.63 3.72 12.38
C PHE A 327 -23.91 4.46 12.78
N LEU A 328 -24.88 4.45 11.88
CA LEU A 328 -26.22 4.96 12.09
C LEU A 328 -27.21 3.85 11.75
N ALA A 329 -28.07 3.50 12.70
CA ALA A 329 -29.16 2.54 12.46
C ALA A 329 -30.22 3.09 11.47
N ASN A 330 -30.20 4.41 11.21
CA ASN A 330 -30.96 5.08 10.15
C ASN A 330 -32.48 4.88 10.27
N GLN A 331 -33.00 4.91 11.50
CA GLN A 331 -34.43 4.81 11.79
C GLN A 331 -35.04 6.18 12.12
N GLY A 332 -36.36 6.31 11.94
CA GLY A 332 -37.12 7.54 12.19
C GLY A 332 -37.63 8.22 10.92
N THR A 333 -38.10 9.45 11.06
CA THR A 333 -38.52 10.31 9.94
C THR A 333 -37.35 10.66 9.04
N LYS A 334 -37.60 11.17 7.83
CA LYS A 334 -36.52 11.58 6.91
C LYS A 334 -35.71 12.73 7.52
N GLU A 335 -36.37 13.63 8.22
CA GLU A 335 -35.79 14.78 8.89
C GLU A 335 -34.83 14.35 10.02
N GLU A 336 -35.28 13.46 10.91
CA GLU A 336 -34.44 12.92 12.01
C GLU A 336 -33.21 12.18 11.48
N ARG A 337 -33.38 11.40 10.41
CA ARG A 337 -32.28 10.67 9.77
C ARG A 337 -31.29 11.60 9.08
N LEU A 338 -31.79 12.67 8.46
CA LEU A 338 -30.95 13.70 7.85
C LEU A 338 -30.13 14.43 8.89
N GLU A 339 -30.73 14.79 10.01
CA GLU A 339 -30.05 15.42 11.15
C GLU A 339 -28.96 14.50 11.72
N ALA A 340 -29.29 13.23 12.00
CA ALA A 340 -28.31 12.26 12.49
C ALA A 340 -27.15 12.00 11.51
N LEU A 341 -27.42 12.02 10.21
CA LEU A 341 -26.40 11.91 9.17
C LEU A 341 -25.50 13.14 9.13
N MET A 342 -26.08 14.35 9.21
CA MET A 342 -25.33 15.60 9.27
C MET A 342 -24.45 15.67 10.52
N ASP A 343 -24.96 15.26 11.68
CA ASP A 343 -24.20 15.17 12.93
C ASP A 343 -22.99 14.23 12.83
N ALA A 344 -23.19 13.05 12.23
CA ALA A 344 -22.11 12.09 12.02
C ALA A 344 -21.04 12.66 11.07
N ILE A 345 -21.45 13.35 10.01
CA ILE A 345 -20.53 13.99 9.07
C ILE A 345 -19.75 15.13 9.74
N ALA A 346 -20.43 15.97 10.53
CA ALA A 346 -19.79 17.06 11.27
C ALA A 346 -18.73 16.53 12.25
N GLU A 347 -19.02 15.42 12.94
CA GLU A 347 -18.05 14.77 13.83
C GLU A 347 -16.86 14.15 13.06
N VAL A 348 -17.11 13.57 11.88
CA VAL A 348 -16.03 13.08 11.00
C VAL A 348 -15.16 14.24 10.51
N PHE A 349 -15.74 15.37 10.10
CA PHE A 349 -14.98 16.56 9.74
C PHE A 349 -14.13 17.08 10.91
N ALA A 350 -14.73 17.22 12.10
CA ALA A 350 -14.00 17.62 13.31
C ALA A 350 -12.83 16.68 13.61
N SER A 351 -12.98 15.37 13.37
CA SER A 351 -11.89 14.39 13.59
C SER A 351 -10.61 14.66 12.82
N THR A 352 -10.66 15.43 11.73
CA THR A 352 -9.46 15.87 10.97
C THR A 352 -8.52 16.73 11.82
N PHE A 353 -9.08 17.45 12.79
CA PHE A 353 -8.39 18.36 13.71
C PHE A 353 -8.17 17.75 15.10
N GLY A 354 -8.37 16.44 15.23
CA GLY A 354 -8.13 15.74 16.50
C GLY A 354 -6.63 15.57 16.83
N PRO A 355 -6.31 15.26 18.10
CA PRO A 355 -4.93 15.08 18.54
C PRO A 355 -4.24 13.90 17.82
N ASP A 356 -4.92 12.77 17.59
CA ASP A 356 -4.27 11.60 16.99
C ASP A 356 -3.85 11.81 15.51
N PRO A 357 -4.69 12.41 14.63
CA PRO A 357 -4.27 12.77 13.27
C PRO A 357 -3.20 13.86 13.22
N ILE A 358 -3.29 14.89 14.09
CA ILE A 358 -2.28 15.97 14.13
C ILE A 358 -0.94 15.42 14.62
N GLY A 359 -0.92 14.71 15.75
CA GLY A 359 0.29 14.10 16.30
C GLY A 359 0.97 13.18 15.29
N TYR A 360 0.20 12.40 14.53
CA TYR A 360 0.75 11.58 13.46
C TYR A 360 1.39 12.40 12.33
N ARG A 361 0.75 13.48 11.91
CA ARG A 361 1.30 14.36 10.86
C ARG A 361 2.60 15.02 11.33
N ILE A 362 2.68 15.42 12.60
CA ILE A 362 3.92 15.94 13.21
C ILE A 362 5.03 14.89 13.14
N GLU A 363 4.77 13.66 13.60
CA GLU A 363 5.75 12.55 13.57
C GLU A 363 6.25 12.20 12.16
N ARG A 364 5.43 12.46 11.13
CA ARG A 364 5.75 12.17 9.73
C ARG A 364 6.25 13.37 8.94
N GLY A 365 6.34 14.56 9.53
CA GLY A 365 6.71 15.78 8.82
C GLY A 365 5.67 16.21 7.77
N LEU A 366 4.39 15.92 8.02
CA LEU A 366 3.25 16.17 7.14
C LEU A 366 2.31 17.27 7.69
N LEU A 367 2.75 18.08 8.65
CA LEU A 367 1.90 19.08 9.29
C LEU A 367 1.39 20.16 8.33
N ASP A 368 2.26 20.59 7.40
CA ASP A 368 1.95 21.59 6.38
C ASP A 368 1.29 21.00 5.14
N PHE A 369 1.11 19.68 5.10
CA PHE A 369 0.30 19.06 4.06
C PHE A 369 -1.16 19.47 4.27
N ASN A 370 -1.77 20.02 3.22
CA ASN A 370 -3.19 20.35 3.25
C ASN A 370 -4.01 19.05 3.26
N GLU A 371 -4.38 18.62 4.45
CA GLU A 371 -5.17 17.41 4.65
C GLU A 371 -6.64 17.73 4.35
N GLU A 372 -7.15 17.13 3.27
CA GLU A 372 -8.57 17.19 2.92
C GLU A 372 -9.24 15.86 3.21
N MET A 373 -10.50 15.91 3.66
CA MET A 373 -11.24 14.74 4.12
C MET A 373 -12.43 14.46 3.20
N GLY A 374 -12.28 13.45 2.34
CA GLY A 374 -13.44 12.86 1.67
C GLY A 374 -14.28 12.07 2.67
N ILE A 375 -15.58 11.90 2.38
CA ILE A 375 -16.45 11.06 3.21
C ILE A 375 -17.15 10.03 2.35
N MET A 376 -17.24 8.82 2.87
CA MET A 376 -17.91 7.69 2.25
C MET A 376 -19.11 7.28 3.12
N ILE A 377 -20.32 7.48 2.59
CA ILE A 377 -21.58 7.08 3.22
C ILE A 377 -21.99 5.76 2.58
N GLN A 378 -21.88 4.67 3.33
CA GLN A 378 -22.05 3.31 2.82
C GLN A 378 -23.18 2.59 3.55
N GLU A 379 -23.96 1.81 2.81
CA GLU A 379 -24.92 0.89 3.40
C GLU A 379 -24.22 -0.18 4.25
N VAL A 380 -24.71 -0.41 5.46
CA VAL A 380 -24.17 -1.46 6.33
C VAL A 380 -24.65 -2.81 5.80
N VAL A 381 -23.69 -3.71 5.55
CA VAL A 381 -24.00 -5.08 5.13
C VAL A 381 -24.59 -5.84 6.32
N GLY A 382 -25.77 -6.43 6.14
CA GLY A 382 -26.39 -7.26 7.16
C GLY A 382 -27.85 -7.60 6.88
N LYS A 383 -28.46 -8.30 7.83
CA LYS A 383 -29.89 -8.62 7.83
C LYS A 383 -30.52 -8.11 9.12
N ARG A 384 -31.79 -7.70 9.03
CA ARG A 384 -32.62 -7.39 10.21
C ARG A 384 -33.12 -8.69 10.82
N ILE A 385 -32.84 -8.88 12.11
CA ILE A 385 -33.33 -10.01 12.92
C ILE A 385 -33.87 -9.46 14.24
N GLY A 386 -35.18 -9.60 14.45
CA GLY A 386 -35.86 -8.91 15.54
C GLY A 386 -35.61 -7.40 15.50
N ARG A 387 -35.07 -6.86 16.60
CA ARG A 387 -34.66 -5.45 16.74
C ARG A 387 -33.23 -5.16 16.29
N TYR A 388 -32.45 -6.18 15.93
CA TYR A 388 -31.03 -6.03 15.61
C TYR A 388 -30.79 -6.08 14.10
N PHE A 389 -29.72 -5.42 13.65
CA PHE A 389 -29.21 -5.50 12.29
C PHE A 389 -27.70 -5.73 12.31
N PHE A 390 -27.27 -6.82 11.67
CA PHE A 390 -25.85 -7.21 11.59
C PHE A 390 -25.62 -8.22 10.45
N PRO A 391 -24.38 -8.34 9.92
CA PRO A 391 -24.01 -9.40 8.99
C PRO A 391 -23.79 -10.73 9.73
N ALA A 392 -23.86 -11.84 9.00
CA ALA A 392 -23.52 -13.16 9.54
C ALA A 392 -22.11 -13.12 10.16
N PHE A 393 -21.16 -12.61 9.39
CA PHE A 393 -19.78 -12.40 9.81
C PHE A 393 -19.11 -11.27 9.03
N ALA A 394 -18.03 -10.76 9.59
CA ALA A 394 -17.16 -9.80 8.95
C ALA A 394 -15.70 -10.06 9.33
N GLY A 395 -14.78 -9.49 8.56
CA GLY A 395 -13.37 -9.71 8.81
C GLY A 395 -12.45 -8.72 8.10
N ALA A 396 -11.21 -8.73 8.56
CA ALA A 396 -10.08 -8.08 7.92
C ALA A 396 -9.11 -9.17 7.43
N ALA A 397 -8.71 -9.11 6.17
CA ALA A 397 -7.81 -10.06 5.55
C ALA A 397 -6.57 -9.38 5.00
N PHE A 398 -5.42 -10.02 5.18
CA PHE A 398 -4.10 -9.53 4.82
C PHE A 398 -3.45 -10.51 3.86
N SER A 399 -2.92 -10.02 2.74
CA SER A 399 -2.26 -10.87 1.75
C SER A 399 -0.90 -11.39 2.22
N ASN A 400 -0.19 -10.64 3.06
CA ASN A 400 1.00 -11.10 3.76
C ASN A 400 0.69 -11.41 5.22
N ASN A 401 1.06 -12.61 5.66
CA ASN A 401 1.02 -13.05 7.04
C ASN A 401 2.36 -12.79 7.74
N GLU A 402 2.41 -11.75 8.57
CA GLU A 402 3.56 -11.44 9.44
C GLU A 402 3.59 -12.27 10.74
N PHE A 403 2.53 -13.04 10.99
CA PHE A 403 2.31 -13.79 12.22
C PHE A 403 2.23 -15.29 11.88
N ARG A 404 3.41 -15.93 11.72
CA ARG A 404 3.53 -17.35 11.37
C ARG A 404 3.66 -18.22 12.63
N TRP A 405 2.59 -18.90 13.03
CA TRP A 405 2.59 -19.82 14.18
C TRP A 405 2.99 -21.27 13.84
N SER A 406 3.34 -21.52 12.59
CA SER A 406 3.77 -22.83 12.12
C SER A 406 4.78 -22.66 10.98
N PRO A 407 5.82 -23.50 10.92
CA PRO A 407 6.80 -23.46 9.83
C PRO A 407 6.20 -23.78 8.45
N ARG A 408 5.01 -24.38 8.43
CA ARG A 408 4.27 -24.73 7.20
C ARG A 408 3.52 -23.55 6.59
N ILE A 409 3.33 -22.46 7.36
CA ILE A 409 2.64 -21.25 6.91
C ILE A 409 3.65 -20.37 6.19
N LYS A 410 3.41 -20.11 4.91
CA LYS A 410 4.17 -19.13 4.13
C LYS A 410 3.63 -17.74 4.36
N ARG A 411 4.45 -16.73 4.10
CA ARG A 411 4.05 -15.33 4.22
C ARG A 411 2.93 -14.98 3.25
N ASP A 412 2.95 -15.52 2.05
CA ASP A 412 1.93 -15.30 1.03
C ASP A 412 0.66 -16.17 1.18
N ASP A 413 0.59 -17.01 2.22
CA ASP A 413 -0.64 -17.76 2.54
C ASP A 413 -1.73 -16.87 3.16
N GLY A 414 -1.39 -15.62 3.52
CA GLY A 414 -2.30 -14.61 4.06
C GLY A 414 -2.74 -14.85 5.50
N LEU A 415 -3.47 -13.88 6.05
CA LEU A 415 -4.06 -13.96 7.39
C LEU A 415 -5.45 -13.32 7.37
N ILE A 416 -6.43 -13.97 7.98
CA ILE A 416 -7.78 -13.44 8.16
C ILE A 416 -8.05 -13.32 9.67
N ARG A 417 -8.52 -12.15 10.08
CA ARG A 417 -9.13 -11.87 11.39
C ARG A 417 -10.65 -11.84 11.19
N MET A 418 -11.38 -12.75 11.82
CA MET A 418 -12.81 -12.92 11.57
C MET A 418 -13.64 -12.85 12.85
N VAL A 419 -14.81 -12.22 12.76
CA VAL A 419 -15.75 -12.02 13.87
C VAL A 419 -17.18 -12.27 13.39
N ALA A 420 -18.05 -12.67 14.32
CA ALA A 420 -19.49 -12.69 14.07
C ALA A 420 -20.05 -11.27 14.18
N GLY A 421 -21.04 -10.91 13.37
CA GLY A 421 -21.60 -9.55 13.34
C GLY A 421 -20.67 -8.52 12.70
N LEU A 422 -20.78 -7.26 13.14
CA LEU A 422 -20.06 -6.14 12.54
C LEU A 422 -18.53 -6.29 12.66
N GLY A 423 -17.81 -5.84 11.64
CA GLY A 423 -16.36 -6.05 11.49
C GLY A 423 -15.46 -5.16 12.35
N THR A 424 -16.02 -4.30 13.20
CA THR A 424 -15.32 -3.38 14.11
C THR A 424 -14.23 -4.11 14.91
N ARG A 425 -14.55 -5.26 15.49
CA ARG A 425 -13.63 -6.05 16.32
C ARG A 425 -12.57 -6.84 15.53
N ALA A 426 -12.76 -6.99 14.22
CA ALA A 426 -11.72 -7.56 13.36
C ALA A 426 -10.63 -6.52 13.04
N VAL A 427 -11.03 -5.25 12.93
CA VAL A 427 -10.16 -4.11 12.60
C VAL A 427 -9.52 -3.54 13.86
N ASP A 428 -10.33 -3.23 14.87
CA ASP A 428 -9.89 -2.63 16.12
C ASP A 428 -9.41 -3.69 17.11
N ARG A 429 -8.25 -3.42 17.73
CA ARG A 429 -7.70 -4.28 18.77
C ARG A 429 -8.34 -3.92 20.12
N VAL A 430 -9.31 -4.70 20.55
CA VAL A 430 -9.95 -4.52 21.85
C VAL A 430 -9.27 -5.45 22.84
N SER A 431 -8.68 -4.89 23.90
CA SER A 431 -7.78 -5.60 24.83
C SER A 431 -8.38 -6.79 25.59
N SER A 432 -9.68 -7.07 25.43
CA SER A 432 -10.43 -8.12 26.13
C SER A 432 -11.12 -9.11 25.20
N GLU A 433 -10.99 -8.98 23.88
CA GLU A 433 -11.67 -9.86 22.92
C GLU A 433 -10.76 -10.22 21.75
N TYR A 434 -11.04 -11.38 21.14
CA TYR A 434 -10.17 -11.94 20.12
C TYR A 434 -10.96 -12.28 18.86
N PRO A 435 -10.49 -11.86 17.67
CA PRO A 435 -11.00 -12.41 16.42
C PRO A 435 -10.49 -13.83 16.21
N ILE A 436 -11.25 -14.63 15.47
CA ILE A 436 -10.78 -15.93 15.01
C ILE A 436 -9.74 -15.71 13.90
N LEU A 437 -8.54 -16.25 14.10
CA LEU A 437 -7.44 -16.17 13.14
C LEU A 437 -7.44 -17.38 12.20
N ILE A 438 -7.40 -17.14 10.90
CA ILE A 438 -7.39 -18.19 9.86
C ILE A 438 -6.33 -17.86 8.81
N VAL A 439 -5.60 -18.88 8.37
CA VAL A 439 -4.67 -18.78 7.23
C VAL A 439 -5.40 -19.29 5.98
N PRO A 440 -5.82 -18.42 5.04
CA PRO A 440 -6.56 -18.86 3.87
C PRO A 440 -5.79 -19.83 2.97
N GLY A 441 -4.45 -19.74 2.91
CA GLY A 441 -3.61 -20.70 2.20
C GLY A 441 -3.42 -22.06 2.90
N GLN A 442 -3.67 -22.13 4.22
CA GLN A 442 -3.49 -23.34 5.05
C GLN A 442 -4.57 -23.42 6.16
N PRO A 443 -5.86 -23.56 5.80
CA PRO A 443 -6.97 -23.45 6.76
C PRO A 443 -6.93 -24.47 7.89
N ASP A 444 -6.36 -25.66 7.65
CA ASP A 444 -6.28 -26.72 8.66
C ASP A 444 -5.27 -26.42 9.78
N LEU A 445 -4.39 -25.44 9.60
CA LEU A 445 -3.38 -25.03 10.59
C LEU A 445 -3.95 -24.01 11.56
N LYS A 446 -4.73 -24.46 12.53
CA LYS A 446 -5.29 -23.62 13.59
C LYS A 446 -4.21 -23.12 14.57
N VAL A 447 -4.41 -21.91 15.08
CA VAL A 447 -3.60 -21.34 16.17
C VAL A 447 -3.85 -22.09 17.49
N ASN A 448 -5.13 -22.22 17.84
CA ASN A 448 -5.57 -22.80 19.11
C ASN A 448 -5.88 -24.29 18.89
N LEU A 449 -5.15 -25.17 19.57
CA LEU A 449 -5.27 -26.62 19.39
C LEU A 449 -6.04 -27.29 20.52
N SER A 450 -5.95 -26.77 21.75
CA SER A 450 -6.68 -27.31 22.89
C SER A 450 -8.11 -26.75 22.97
N PHE A 451 -9.03 -27.55 23.52
CA PHE A 451 -10.40 -27.12 23.80
C PHE A 451 -10.44 -25.84 24.66
N GLU A 452 -9.61 -25.79 25.72
CA GLU A 452 -9.54 -24.66 26.63
C GLU A 452 -9.11 -23.36 25.92
N GLU A 453 -8.10 -23.43 25.04
CA GLU A 453 -7.66 -22.29 24.24
C GLU A 453 -8.75 -21.86 23.24
N MET A 454 -9.39 -22.81 22.54
CA MET A 454 -10.46 -22.50 21.59
C MET A 454 -11.62 -21.76 22.27
N VAL A 455 -12.05 -22.20 23.45
CA VAL A 455 -13.14 -21.54 24.20
C VAL A 455 -12.71 -20.21 24.82
N ARG A 456 -11.46 -20.08 25.25
CA ARG A 456 -10.92 -18.84 25.84
C ARG A 456 -10.77 -17.73 24.80
N TYR A 457 -10.24 -18.07 23.64
CA TYR A 457 -9.95 -17.15 22.54
C TYR A 457 -11.09 -17.02 21.53
N SER A 458 -12.24 -17.67 21.77
CA SER A 458 -13.44 -17.42 20.97
C SER A 458 -14.07 -16.06 21.32
N PRO A 459 -14.57 -15.30 20.34
CA PRO A 459 -15.42 -14.13 20.59
C PRO A 459 -16.57 -14.46 21.54
N LYS A 460 -16.81 -13.59 22.54
CA LYS A 460 -17.94 -13.71 23.49
C LYS A 460 -19.00 -12.65 23.28
N ASN A 461 -18.64 -11.53 22.66
CA ASN A 461 -19.54 -10.45 22.31
C ASN A 461 -19.59 -10.27 20.79
N ILE A 462 -20.65 -9.60 20.36
CA ILE A 462 -20.95 -9.29 18.98
C ILE A 462 -21.42 -7.84 18.91
N ASP A 463 -20.91 -7.12 17.92
CA ASP A 463 -21.32 -5.75 17.64
C ASP A 463 -22.50 -5.77 16.65
N VAL A 464 -23.56 -5.06 17.01
CA VAL A 464 -24.84 -5.01 16.29
C VAL A 464 -25.38 -3.60 16.25
N LEU A 465 -26.27 -3.32 15.29
CA LEU A 465 -27.08 -2.10 15.30
C LEU A 465 -28.46 -2.44 15.89
N ASN A 466 -28.81 -1.79 16.98
CA ASN A 466 -30.15 -1.88 17.55
C ASN A 466 -31.04 -0.83 16.88
N LEU A 467 -32.02 -1.31 16.12
CA LEU A 467 -32.95 -0.49 15.35
C LEU A 467 -34.02 0.17 16.24
N GLU A 468 -34.27 -0.34 17.44
CA GLU A 468 -35.23 0.27 18.38
C GLU A 468 -34.61 1.44 19.13
N THR A 469 -33.38 1.27 19.62
CA THR A 469 -32.61 2.32 20.30
C THR A 469 -31.88 3.25 19.32
N ASN A 470 -31.92 2.93 18.02
CA ASN A 470 -31.23 3.61 16.92
C ASN A 470 -29.72 3.78 17.16
N SER A 471 -29.06 2.75 17.71
CA SER A 471 -27.69 2.86 18.22
C SER A 471 -26.83 1.63 17.91
N PHE A 472 -25.52 1.83 17.91
CA PHE A 472 -24.54 0.76 17.90
C PHE A 472 -24.38 0.18 19.31
N GLU A 473 -24.54 -1.14 19.45
CA GLU A 473 -24.48 -1.85 20.73
C GLU A 473 -23.53 -3.05 20.64
N THR A 474 -22.80 -3.30 21.72
CA THR A 474 -22.08 -4.54 21.93
C THR A 474 -22.89 -5.43 22.86
N VAL A 475 -23.26 -6.61 22.39
CA VAL A 475 -24.07 -7.56 23.14
C VAL A 475 -23.33 -8.89 23.31
N SER A 476 -23.58 -9.58 24.41
CA SER A 476 -23.08 -10.95 24.57
C SER A 476 -23.79 -11.88 23.58
N ILE A 477 -23.02 -12.74 22.92
CA ILE A 477 -23.52 -13.72 21.94
C ILE A 477 -24.58 -14.62 22.59
N SER A 478 -24.34 -15.11 23.81
CA SER A 478 -25.30 -15.94 24.54
C SER A 478 -26.62 -15.22 24.78
N ARG A 479 -26.56 -13.92 25.14
CA ARG A 479 -27.76 -13.10 25.32
C ARG A 479 -28.51 -12.91 24.00
N LEU A 480 -27.79 -12.62 22.91
CA LEU A 480 -28.38 -12.45 21.59
C LEU A 480 -29.10 -13.72 21.13
N LEU A 481 -28.44 -14.87 21.21
CA LEU A 481 -29.02 -16.16 20.78
C LEU A 481 -30.23 -16.60 21.62
N ASN A 482 -30.29 -16.21 22.89
CA ASN A 482 -31.49 -16.42 23.72
C ASN A 482 -32.68 -15.57 23.25
N GLU A 483 -32.43 -14.42 22.64
CA GLU A 483 -33.47 -13.51 22.17
C GLU A 483 -33.94 -13.85 20.76
N ILE A 484 -33.02 -14.06 19.82
CA ILE A 484 -33.33 -14.31 18.40
C ILE A 484 -33.45 -15.79 18.05
N GLY A 485 -33.02 -16.68 18.94
CA GLY A 485 -33.08 -18.12 18.72
C GLY A 485 -32.26 -18.60 17.52
N ASN A 486 -32.86 -19.50 16.74
CA ASN A 486 -32.23 -20.12 15.57
C ASN A 486 -32.23 -19.21 14.31
N GLU A 487 -32.67 -17.95 14.42
CA GLU A 487 -32.72 -17.01 13.29
C GLU A 487 -31.36 -16.37 12.96
N PHE A 488 -30.31 -16.66 13.74
CA PHE A 488 -28.96 -16.17 13.48
C PHE A 488 -28.49 -16.59 12.06
N PRO A 489 -27.97 -15.68 11.21
CA PRO A 489 -27.58 -16.03 9.85
C PRO A 489 -26.36 -16.96 9.88
N MET A 490 -26.43 -18.07 9.14
CA MET A 490 -25.35 -19.06 9.09
C MET A 490 -24.96 -19.63 10.48
N LEU A 491 -25.95 -19.86 11.34
CA LEU A 491 -25.77 -20.38 12.70
C LEU A 491 -24.90 -21.66 12.72
N ASN A 492 -25.16 -22.62 11.84
CA ASN A 492 -24.46 -23.90 11.83
C ASN A 492 -23.03 -23.82 11.26
N GLU A 493 -22.72 -22.79 10.49
CA GLU A 493 -21.43 -22.58 9.84
C GLU A 493 -20.46 -21.81 10.75
N ILE A 494 -20.99 -20.86 11.54
CA ILE A 494 -20.22 -19.97 12.41
C ILE A 494 -19.95 -20.61 13.78
N PHE A 495 -20.94 -21.31 14.33
CA PHE A 495 -20.88 -21.85 15.68
C PHE A 495 -20.60 -23.35 15.71
N SER A 496 -19.91 -23.78 16.75
CA SER A 496 -19.79 -25.19 17.16
C SER A 496 -20.47 -25.40 18.50
N ILE A 497 -20.95 -26.62 18.73
CA ILE A 497 -21.60 -27.03 19.97
C ILE A 497 -20.52 -27.42 20.98
N GLN A 498 -20.62 -26.89 22.19
CA GLN A 498 -19.79 -27.27 23.33
C GLN A 498 -20.48 -28.40 24.09
N GLU A 499 -19.86 -29.58 24.10
CA GLU A 499 -20.34 -30.76 24.82
C GLU A 499 -19.22 -31.26 25.75
N GLU A 500 -19.45 -31.25 27.06
CA GLU A 500 -18.46 -31.59 28.10
C GLU A 500 -17.13 -30.80 27.99
N ARG A 501 -16.10 -31.41 27.37
CA ARG A 501 -14.75 -30.85 27.15
C ARG A 501 -14.29 -30.95 25.69
N HIS A 502 -15.22 -30.98 24.74
CA HIS A 502 -14.90 -30.97 23.33
C HIS A 502 -15.87 -30.09 22.54
N LEU A 503 -15.41 -29.63 21.38
CA LEU A 503 -16.23 -28.90 20.41
C LEU A 503 -16.65 -29.86 19.31
N LYS A 504 -17.94 -29.82 18.98
CA LYS A 504 -18.56 -30.67 17.98
C LYS A 504 -19.18 -29.81 16.89
N SER A 505 -18.97 -30.21 15.64
CA SER A 505 -19.67 -29.61 14.50
C SER A 505 -21.16 -29.92 14.59
N PRO A 506 -22.06 -28.93 14.44
CA PRO A 506 -23.49 -29.20 14.29
C PRO A 506 -23.75 -30.10 13.07
N VAL A 507 -24.51 -31.17 13.29
CA VAL A 507 -24.90 -32.18 12.30
C VAL A 507 -26.38 -32.54 12.48
N GLY A 508 -27.03 -33.04 11.42
CA GLY A 508 -28.44 -33.47 11.50
C GLY A 508 -29.40 -32.29 11.68
N LEU A 509 -30.06 -32.21 12.84
CA LEU A 509 -31.03 -31.14 13.16
C LEU A 509 -30.37 -29.76 13.40
N GLY A 510 -29.04 -29.69 13.45
CA GLY A 510 -28.30 -28.44 13.69
C GLY A 510 -28.28 -28.03 15.15
N ILE A 511 -27.98 -26.75 15.41
CA ILE A 511 -27.94 -26.15 16.75
C ILE A 511 -29.37 -25.85 17.26
N ASP A 512 -29.67 -26.23 18.50
CA ASP A 512 -30.83 -25.77 19.28
C ASP A 512 -30.34 -24.76 20.33
N THR A 513 -30.44 -23.45 20.03
CA THR A 513 -29.86 -22.40 20.89
C THR A 513 -30.44 -22.34 22.31
N ARG A 514 -31.55 -23.04 22.57
CA ARG A 514 -32.16 -23.13 23.91
C ARG A 514 -31.56 -24.24 24.77
N LYS A 515 -30.86 -25.20 24.18
CA LYS A 515 -30.30 -26.37 24.88
C LYS A 515 -28.79 -26.46 24.76
N ASP A 516 -28.25 -26.05 23.62
CA ASP A 516 -26.84 -26.21 23.30
C ASP A 516 -26.05 -24.99 23.78
N GLU A 517 -24.93 -25.23 24.44
CA GLU A 517 -23.89 -24.20 24.61
C GLU A 517 -23.10 -24.09 23.31
N VAL A 518 -22.88 -22.86 22.83
CA VAL A 518 -22.22 -22.63 21.53
C VAL A 518 -20.99 -21.76 21.64
N VAL A 519 -20.05 -22.00 20.73
CA VAL A 519 -18.76 -21.30 20.64
C VAL A 519 -18.53 -20.88 19.20
N VAL A 520 -18.10 -19.63 19.00
CA VAL A 520 -17.72 -19.13 17.66
C VAL A 520 -16.41 -19.78 17.23
N THR A 521 -16.42 -20.51 16.11
CA THR A 521 -15.23 -21.19 15.59
C THR A 521 -15.03 -21.01 14.09
N PHE A 522 -16.10 -20.84 13.32
CA PHE A 522 -16.11 -20.85 11.85
C PHE A 522 -15.62 -22.15 11.19
N ASP A 523 -15.47 -23.24 11.95
CA ASP A 523 -14.93 -24.51 11.45
C ASP A 523 -15.76 -25.07 10.29
N ASN A 524 -17.08 -25.00 10.42
CA ASN A 524 -17.99 -25.49 9.41
C ASN A 524 -18.06 -24.55 8.20
N MET A 525 -17.93 -23.23 8.40
CA MET A 525 -17.81 -22.28 7.30
C MET A 525 -16.56 -22.57 6.45
N VAL A 526 -15.41 -22.80 7.10
CA VAL A 526 -14.15 -23.13 6.43
C VAL A 526 -14.23 -24.44 5.65
N ARG A 527 -14.91 -25.46 6.19
CA ARG A 527 -14.99 -26.80 5.58
C ARG A 527 -16.06 -26.93 4.50
N ASN A 528 -17.22 -26.30 4.70
CA ASN A 528 -18.43 -26.60 3.94
C ASN A 528 -18.85 -25.47 2.99
N THR A 529 -18.13 -24.36 2.94
CA THR A 529 -18.46 -23.21 2.09
C THR A 529 -17.26 -22.69 1.30
N ASP A 530 -17.53 -21.98 0.20
CA ASP A 530 -16.49 -21.37 -0.61
C ASP A 530 -16.08 -19.96 -0.14
N TYR A 531 -16.60 -19.45 0.98
CA TYR A 531 -16.33 -18.08 1.43
C TYR A 531 -14.84 -17.85 1.70
N LEU A 532 -14.16 -18.80 2.35
CA LEU A 532 -12.72 -18.71 2.57
C LEU A 532 -11.95 -18.70 1.25
N ASN A 533 -12.34 -19.57 0.30
CA ASN A 533 -11.73 -19.64 -1.03
C ASN A 533 -11.91 -18.31 -1.78
N LYS A 534 -13.09 -17.68 -1.68
CA LYS A 534 -13.37 -16.35 -2.27
C LYS A 534 -12.48 -15.26 -1.66
N VAL A 535 -12.35 -15.20 -0.34
CA VAL A 535 -11.47 -14.21 0.32
C VAL A 535 -10.01 -14.44 -0.08
N HIS A 536 -9.55 -15.69 -0.15
CA HIS A 536 -8.20 -16.01 -0.63
C HIS A 536 -7.98 -15.59 -2.09
N GLY A 537 -8.96 -15.88 -2.96
CA GLY A 537 -8.96 -15.47 -4.36
C GLY A 537 -8.88 -13.96 -4.51
N LEU A 538 -9.65 -13.20 -3.70
CA LEU A 538 -9.58 -11.74 -3.65
C LEU A 538 -8.17 -11.27 -3.30
N LEU A 539 -7.57 -11.78 -2.23
CA LEU A 539 -6.21 -11.41 -1.82
C LEU A 539 -5.18 -11.68 -2.93
N LYS A 540 -5.24 -12.85 -3.57
CA LYS A 540 -4.33 -13.23 -4.67
C LYS A 540 -4.48 -12.33 -5.89
N VAL A 541 -5.72 -12.13 -6.35
CA VAL A 541 -6.01 -11.29 -7.53
C VAL A 541 -5.59 -9.85 -7.27
N LEU A 542 -6.00 -9.28 -6.13
CA LEU A 542 -5.68 -7.89 -5.79
C LEU A 542 -4.17 -7.70 -5.62
N ARG A 543 -3.47 -8.57 -4.88
CA ARG A 543 -2.01 -8.49 -4.74
C ARG A 543 -1.30 -8.56 -6.09
N LYS A 544 -1.66 -9.52 -6.94
CA LYS A 544 -1.06 -9.72 -8.27
C LYS A 544 -1.29 -8.52 -9.18
N LYS A 545 -2.52 -8.00 -9.21
CA LYS A 545 -2.94 -6.96 -10.17
C LYS A 545 -2.58 -5.55 -9.71
N LEU A 546 -2.51 -5.31 -8.40
CA LEU A 546 -2.05 -4.04 -7.80
C LEU A 546 -0.52 -3.96 -7.67
N GLY A 547 0.18 -5.10 -7.67
CA GLY A 547 1.65 -5.15 -7.62
C GLY A 547 2.24 -4.96 -6.23
N THR A 548 1.40 -4.88 -5.19
CA THR A 548 1.82 -4.75 -3.79
C THR A 548 0.98 -5.69 -2.92
N PRO A 549 1.47 -6.08 -1.73
CA PRO A 549 0.61 -6.67 -0.70
C PRO A 549 -0.59 -5.76 -0.40
N VAL A 550 -1.74 -6.36 -0.12
CA VAL A 550 -3.03 -5.70 0.14
C VAL A 550 -3.64 -6.20 1.44
N ASP A 551 -4.39 -5.32 2.10
CA ASP A 551 -5.35 -5.69 3.12
C ASP A 551 -6.75 -5.25 2.71
N ILE A 552 -7.73 -6.09 3.02
CA ILE A 552 -9.14 -5.89 2.66
C ILE A 552 -10.02 -6.05 3.89
N GLU A 553 -11.11 -5.28 3.94
CA GLU A 553 -12.22 -5.51 4.86
C GLU A 553 -13.38 -6.11 4.06
N PHE A 554 -14.06 -7.09 4.66
CA PHE A 554 -15.18 -7.77 4.03
C PHE A 554 -16.28 -8.10 5.05
N ALA A 555 -17.50 -8.30 4.56
CA ALA A 555 -18.62 -8.79 5.34
C ALA A 555 -19.49 -9.75 4.52
N CYS A 556 -20.22 -10.63 5.20
CA CYS A 556 -21.17 -11.55 4.60
C CYS A 556 -22.54 -11.40 5.25
N ASP A 557 -23.58 -11.12 4.46
CA ASP A 557 -24.98 -11.04 4.94
C ASP A 557 -25.63 -12.42 5.18
N GLY A 558 -24.89 -13.50 4.90
CA GLY A 558 -25.34 -14.89 4.91
C GLY A 558 -25.49 -15.49 3.50
N ASP A 559 -25.73 -14.65 2.50
CA ASP A 559 -25.95 -15.07 1.11
C ASP A 559 -24.83 -14.59 0.18
N ASN A 560 -24.29 -13.39 0.41
CA ASN A 560 -23.31 -12.73 -0.45
C ASN A 560 -22.13 -12.22 0.36
N LEU A 561 -20.93 -12.32 -0.23
CA LEU A 561 -19.71 -11.70 0.28
C LEU A 561 -19.56 -10.29 -0.31
N TYR A 562 -19.28 -9.32 0.55
CA TYR A 562 -19.10 -7.92 0.19
C TYR A 562 -17.67 -7.49 0.49
N LEU A 563 -17.04 -6.83 -0.48
CA LEU A 563 -15.81 -6.07 -0.28
C LEU A 563 -16.18 -4.69 0.27
N LEU A 564 -15.65 -4.35 1.45
CA LEU A 564 -15.95 -3.09 2.15
C LEU A 564 -14.82 -2.07 1.99
N GLN A 565 -13.58 -2.55 1.97
CA GLN A 565 -12.39 -1.71 1.81
C GLN A 565 -11.27 -2.53 1.19
N CYS A 566 -10.40 -1.87 0.42
CA CYS A 566 -9.13 -2.42 -0.01
C CYS A 566 -8.09 -1.31 -0.04
N ARG A 567 -6.92 -1.56 0.53
CA ARG A 567 -5.78 -0.65 0.46
C ARG A 567 -4.49 -1.48 0.29
N PRO A 568 -3.39 -0.85 -0.17
CA PRO A 568 -2.09 -1.46 -0.04
C PRO A 568 -1.87 -1.80 1.44
N GLN A 569 -1.40 -3.02 1.71
CA GLN A 569 -1.03 -3.43 3.06
C GLN A 569 0.17 -2.58 3.46
N SER A 570 -0.11 -1.41 4.01
CA SER A 570 0.91 -0.54 4.56
C SER A 570 1.60 -1.36 5.62
N SER A 571 2.93 -1.39 5.57
CA SER A 571 3.69 -1.70 6.75
C SER A 571 3.15 -0.79 7.86
N THR A 572 2.38 -1.34 8.80
CA THR A 572 2.15 -0.69 10.09
C THR A 572 3.51 -0.18 10.58
N LYS A 573 3.56 0.86 11.43
CA LYS A 573 4.85 1.26 12.04
C LYS A 573 5.64 0.02 12.45
N ASP A 574 4.99 -1.02 12.96
CA ASP A 574 5.64 -2.26 13.37
C ASP A 574 6.05 -3.28 12.27
N SER A 575 5.85 -3.08 10.96
CA SER A 575 6.10 -4.10 9.90
C SER A 575 6.91 -3.60 8.69
N VAL A 576 7.70 -2.54 8.88
CA VAL A 576 8.71 -2.12 7.90
C VAL A 576 9.90 -3.07 7.99
N SER A 577 10.37 -3.61 6.87
CA SER A 577 11.60 -4.40 6.80
C SER A 577 12.79 -3.52 7.23
N ALA A 578 13.57 -4.00 8.20
CA ALA A 578 14.79 -3.32 8.60
C ALA A 578 15.88 -3.49 7.52
N VAL A 579 16.63 -2.43 7.25
CA VAL A 579 17.89 -2.57 6.50
C VAL A 579 18.90 -3.17 7.47
N ILE A 580 19.48 -4.32 7.11
CA ILE A 580 20.49 -5.00 7.92
C ILE A 580 21.87 -4.65 7.34
N PRO A 581 22.69 -3.83 8.02
CA PRO A 581 24.05 -3.56 7.58
C PRO A 581 24.87 -4.84 7.50
N ARG A 582 25.74 -4.98 6.50
CA ARG A 582 26.56 -6.20 6.32
C ARG A 582 27.95 -6.08 6.92
N ASP A 583 28.40 -4.87 7.24
CA ASP A 583 29.70 -4.55 7.85
C ASP A 583 29.64 -4.41 9.38
N ILE A 584 28.71 -5.11 10.04
CA ILE A 584 28.57 -5.07 11.49
C ILE A 584 29.75 -5.84 12.11
N PRO A 585 30.56 -5.20 12.97
CA PRO A 585 31.61 -5.91 13.70
C PRO A 585 31.04 -7.07 14.52
N GLU A 586 31.61 -8.27 14.38
CA GLU A 586 31.09 -9.48 15.05
C GLU A 586 31.00 -9.33 16.58
N ASP A 587 31.90 -8.53 17.18
CA ASP A 587 31.92 -8.23 18.62
C ASP A 587 30.72 -7.37 19.08
N ARG A 588 30.04 -6.69 18.15
CA ARG A 588 28.80 -5.94 18.41
C ARG A 588 27.53 -6.73 18.16
N ILE A 589 27.63 -7.92 17.55
CA ILE A 589 26.48 -8.78 17.28
C ILE A 589 26.20 -9.62 18.53
N LEU A 590 24.97 -9.50 19.04
CA LEU A 590 24.50 -10.34 20.14
C LEU A 590 23.98 -11.67 19.60
N PHE A 591 23.14 -11.62 18.55
CA PHE A 591 22.69 -12.81 17.84
C PHE A 591 22.20 -12.51 16.43
N THR A 592 22.15 -13.53 15.58
CA THR A 592 21.50 -13.52 14.26
C THR A 592 20.39 -14.58 14.19
N ALA A 593 19.43 -14.40 13.29
CA ALA A 593 18.40 -15.39 12.96
C ALA A 593 18.15 -15.40 11.46
N ASN A 594 17.86 -16.56 10.89
CA ASN A 594 17.60 -16.73 9.45
C ASN A 594 16.35 -17.56 9.15
N LYS A 595 15.46 -17.73 10.14
CA LYS A 595 14.29 -18.62 10.05
C LYS A 595 13.08 -17.99 10.70
N TYR A 596 11.96 -18.04 9.97
CA TYR A 596 10.65 -17.58 10.43
C TYR A 596 10.67 -16.14 10.97
N VAL A 597 11.56 -15.31 10.44
CA VAL A 597 11.65 -13.89 10.79
C VAL A 597 10.40 -13.18 10.28
N SER A 598 9.86 -12.30 11.12
CA SER A 598 8.74 -11.40 10.81
C SER A 598 9.26 -9.98 10.68
N ASN A 599 8.56 -9.12 9.92
CA ASN A 599 8.92 -7.70 9.89
C ASN A 599 8.54 -7.03 11.21
N GLY A 600 9.40 -6.11 11.67
CA GLY A 600 9.34 -5.61 13.04
C GLY A 600 10.07 -4.29 13.23
N ILE A 601 9.34 -3.22 13.59
CA ILE A 601 9.96 -2.14 14.36
C ILE A 601 9.99 -2.56 15.83
N VAL A 602 11.19 -2.61 16.39
CA VAL A 602 11.44 -2.88 17.80
C VAL A 602 12.15 -1.65 18.37
N PRO A 603 11.60 -1.01 19.40
CA PRO A 603 12.26 0.14 20.04
C PRO A 603 13.63 -0.26 20.57
N ASP A 604 14.54 0.71 20.71
CA ASP A 604 15.84 0.47 21.33
C ASP A 604 15.65 -0.14 22.73
N ILE A 605 16.29 -1.29 22.95
CA ILE A 605 16.15 -2.17 24.11
C ILE A 605 17.25 -1.88 25.11
N ASN A 606 16.85 -1.67 26.38
CA ASN A 606 17.76 -1.37 27.48
C ASN A 606 18.06 -2.61 28.33
N TYR A 607 17.12 -3.56 28.40
CA TYR A 607 17.26 -4.72 29.28
C TYR A 607 17.07 -6.04 28.51
N ILE A 608 17.90 -7.03 28.85
CA ILE A 608 17.70 -8.42 28.43
C ILE A 608 17.36 -9.23 29.66
N VAL A 609 16.23 -9.94 29.62
CA VAL A 609 15.89 -10.96 30.60
C VAL A 609 16.17 -12.31 29.96
N TYR A 610 17.28 -12.92 30.33
CA TYR A 610 17.76 -14.17 29.77
C TYR A 610 17.57 -15.30 30.77
N VAL A 611 16.79 -16.31 30.38
CA VAL A 611 16.66 -17.59 31.09
C VAL A 611 17.61 -18.57 30.41
N ASP A 612 18.66 -18.98 31.10
CA ASP A 612 19.69 -19.88 30.55
C ASP A 612 19.09 -21.27 30.23
N PRO A 613 19.05 -21.70 28.95
CA PRO A 613 18.52 -23.00 28.57
C PRO A 613 19.20 -24.21 29.24
N VAL A 614 20.50 -24.11 29.51
CA VAL A 614 21.30 -25.21 30.05
C VAL A 614 21.04 -25.41 31.53
N ASN A 615 20.99 -24.32 32.30
CA ASN A 615 20.71 -24.38 33.73
C ASN A 615 19.23 -24.59 34.03
N TYR A 616 18.33 -24.05 33.19
CA TYR A 616 16.89 -24.28 33.31
C TYR A 616 16.56 -25.78 33.33
N GLY A 617 17.12 -26.56 32.39
CA GLY A 617 16.87 -28.00 32.30
C GLY A 617 17.41 -28.87 33.45
N LYS A 618 18.20 -28.29 34.39
CA LYS A 618 18.75 -28.99 35.55
C LYS A 618 17.90 -28.82 36.82
N HIS A 619 16.97 -27.87 36.83
CA HIS A 619 16.19 -27.52 38.01
C HIS A 619 15.07 -28.51 38.31
N GLU A 620 14.73 -28.65 39.59
CA GLU A 620 13.54 -29.37 40.03
C GLU A 620 12.25 -28.58 39.73
N LEU A 621 11.13 -29.30 39.68
CA LEU A 621 9.82 -28.73 39.28
C LEU A 621 9.40 -27.50 40.12
N HIS A 622 9.77 -27.47 41.41
CA HIS A 622 9.49 -26.32 42.28
C HIS A 622 10.21 -25.05 41.81
N ASN A 623 11.49 -25.16 41.47
CA ASN A 623 12.30 -24.05 40.95
C ASN A 623 11.82 -23.62 39.57
N LEU A 624 11.43 -24.55 38.69
CA LEU A 624 10.88 -24.21 37.38
C LEU A 624 9.60 -23.35 37.48
N LYS A 625 8.70 -23.67 38.42
CA LYS A 625 7.52 -22.84 38.72
C LYS A 625 7.89 -21.50 39.36
N ALA A 626 8.92 -21.46 40.19
CA ALA A 626 9.42 -20.22 40.76
C ALA A 626 9.97 -19.29 39.68
N ILE A 627 10.71 -19.83 38.70
CA ILE A 627 11.24 -19.06 37.56
C ILE A 627 10.10 -18.34 36.83
N GLY A 628 9.03 -19.05 36.47
CA GLY A 628 7.85 -18.44 35.82
C GLY A 628 7.25 -17.28 36.61
N ARG A 629 7.04 -17.46 37.92
CA ARG A 629 6.53 -16.40 38.82
C ARG A 629 7.46 -15.18 38.87
N TYR A 630 8.77 -15.40 38.91
CA TYR A 630 9.73 -14.29 38.93
C TYR A 630 9.80 -13.55 37.59
N ILE A 631 9.69 -14.25 36.45
CA ILE A 631 9.54 -13.61 35.14
C ILE A 631 8.33 -12.67 35.14
N GLY A 632 7.18 -13.10 35.68
CA GLY A 632 6.01 -12.24 35.82
C GLY A 632 6.26 -10.99 36.66
N LYS A 633 6.98 -11.11 37.78
CA LYS A 633 7.39 -9.94 38.58
C LYS A 633 8.33 -9.01 37.82
N ILE A 634 9.33 -9.56 37.12
CA ILE A 634 10.29 -8.80 36.31
C ILE A 634 9.56 -8.00 35.23
N ASN A 635 8.61 -8.63 34.55
CA ASN A 635 7.78 -7.99 33.52
C ASN A 635 7.00 -6.79 34.06
N GLN A 636 6.59 -6.78 35.33
CA GLN A 636 5.92 -5.62 35.94
C GLN A 636 6.90 -4.53 36.41
N LEU A 637 8.15 -4.89 36.73
CA LEU A 637 9.15 -3.94 37.26
C LEU A 637 9.92 -3.20 36.17
N LEU A 638 10.12 -3.83 35.00
CA LEU A 638 10.89 -3.23 33.91
C LEU A 638 10.06 -2.22 33.08
N PRO A 639 10.69 -1.20 32.47
CA PRO A 639 9.98 -0.23 31.64
C PRO A 639 9.31 -0.89 30.44
N LYS A 640 8.04 -0.54 30.20
CA LYS A 640 7.24 -1.10 29.10
C LYS A 640 7.95 -0.96 27.76
N LYS A 641 7.96 -2.04 26.98
CA LYS A 641 8.53 -2.12 25.63
C LYS A 641 10.00 -1.69 25.53
N ARG A 642 10.78 -1.78 26.61
CA ARG A 642 12.23 -1.49 26.64
C ARG A 642 13.09 -2.69 27.03
N PHE A 643 12.51 -3.88 27.05
CA PHE A 643 13.20 -5.13 27.38
C PHE A 643 12.77 -6.28 26.49
N VAL A 644 13.65 -7.26 26.34
CA VAL A 644 13.38 -8.53 25.65
C VAL A 644 13.38 -9.69 26.63
N LEU A 645 12.48 -10.65 26.42
CA LEU A 645 12.45 -11.92 27.13
C LEU A 645 13.07 -12.99 26.24
N MET A 646 14.10 -13.66 26.72
CA MET A 646 14.82 -14.71 25.99
C MET A 646 14.90 -15.96 26.85
N GLY A 647 14.50 -17.13 26.35
CA GLY A 647 14.58 -18.35 27.17
C GLY A 647 14.38 -19.66 26.41
N PRO A 648 14.51 -20.80 27.12
CA PRO A 648 14.47 -22.12 26.51
C PRO A 648 13.08 -22.49 26.00
N GLY A 649 13.06 -23.07 24.80
CA GLY A 649 11.91 -23.82 24.28
C GLY A 649 10.59 -23.06 24.35
N ARG A 650 9.55 -23.72 24.84
CA ARG A 650 8.14 -23.26 24.76
C ARG A 650 7.75 -22.39 25.94
N TRP A 651 7.45 -21.12 25.69
CA TRP A 651 6.87 -20.25 26.71
C TRP A 651 5.35 -20.46 26.76
N GLY A 652 4.80 -20.69 27.96
CA GLY A 652 3.37 -20.88 28.16
C GLY A 652 2.89 -22.34 28.26
N SER A 653 3.80 -23.32 28.19
CA SER A 653 3.41 -24.73 28.34
C SER A 653 2.92 -25.06 29.76
N ARG A 654 1.68 -25.56 29.84
CA ARG A 654 1.06 -26.06 31.09
C ARG A 654 1.41 -27.53 31.37
N ASP A 655 1.62 -28.32 30.31
CA ASP A 655 1.68 -29.78 30.41
C ASP A 655 3.11 -30.33 30.59
N ASP A 656 4.14 -29.67 30.03
CA ASP A 656 5.55 -30.03 30.23
C ASP A 656 6.46 -28.81 30.45
N ILE A 657 6.57 -28.40 31.72
CA ILE A 657 7.40 -27.27 32.17
C ILE A 657 8.90 -27.50 31.90
N ARG A 658 9.34 -28.74 31.61
CA ARG A 658 10.75 -28.99 31.30
C ARG A 658 11.13 -28.57 29.88
N LEU A 659 10.13 -28.40 29.01
CA LEU A 659 10.32 -28.00 27.62
C LEU A 659 10.27 -26.48 27.41
N GLY A 660 10.00 -25.70 28.46
CA GLY A 660 10.12 -24.24 28.44
C GLY A 660 9.44 -23.54 29.61
N VAL A 661 9.45 -22.21 29.60
CA VAL A 661 9.08 -21.41 30.78
C VAL A 661 7.56 -21.40 31.00
N ASN A 662 7.13 -21.82 32.19
CA ASN A 662 5.74 -21.76 32.61
C ASN A 662 5.34 -20.33 32.98
N VAL A 663 4.72 -19.62 32.03
CA VAL A 663 4.23 -18.25 32.19
C VAL A 663 2.86 -18.11 31.57
N THR A 664 2.11 -17.10 31.98
CA THR A 664 0.89 -16.66 31.33
C THR A 664 1.14 -15.36 30.56
N TYR A 665 0.20 -14.95 29.72
CA TYR A 665 0.32 -13.68 29.00
C TYR A 665 0.56 -12.47 29.93
N SER A 666 -0.10 -12.41 31.10
CA SER A 666 0.11 -11.33 32.08
C SER A 666 1.54 -11.26 32.64
N ASP A 667 2.30 -12.34 32.50
CA ASP A 667 3.69 -12.41 32.95
C ASP A 667 4.68 -11.90 31.89
N ILE A 668 4.23 -11.60 30.67
CA ILE A 668 5.10 -11.19 29.54
C ILE A 668 4.61 -9.95 28.78
N ASN A 669 3.45 -9.41 29.12
CA ASN A 669 2.75 -8.38 28.34
C ASN A 669 3.50 -7.04 28.13
N ASN A 670 4.48 -6.71 28.98
CA ASN A 670 5.24 -5.46 28.87
C ASN A 670 6.51 -5.61 28.00
N THR A 671 6.87 -6.83 27.57
CA THR A 671 8.07 -7.06 26.74
C THR A 671 7.90 -6.51 25.32
N ALA A 672 9.01 -6.09 24.70
CA ALA A 672 9.03 -5.71 23.29
C ALA A 672 9.10 -6.94 22.37
N VAL A 673 9.91 -7.92 22.75
CA VAL A 673 10.16 -9.13 21.95
C VAL A 673 10.25 -10.33 22.88
N LEU A 674 9.52 -11.39 22.51
CA LEU A 674 9.65 -12.71 23.08
C LEU A 674 10.52 -13.58 22.15
N ILE A 675 11.60 -14.12 22.68
CA ILE A 675 12.56 -14.92 21.95
C ILE A 675 12.64 -16.33 22.54
N GLU A 676 12.25 -17.31 21.74
CA GLU A 676 12.35 -18.72 22.11
C GLU A 676 13.64 -19.33 21.53
N ILE A 677 14.44 -19.95 22.39
CA ILE A 677 15.75 -20.48 22.03
C ILE A 677 15.66 -22.00 21.90
N ALA A 678 15.86 -22.48 20.67
CA ALA A 678 15.95 -23.90 20.34
C ALA A 678 17.40 -24.39 20.39
N LYS A 679 17.93 -24.58 21.60
CA LYS A 679 19.29 -25.08 21.80
C LYS A 679 19.34 -26.61 21.71
N GLN A 680 20.21 -27.15 20.87
CA GLN A 680 20.35 -28.58 20.60
C GLN A 680 20.93 -29.32 21.82
N LYS A 681 20.33 -30.45 22.19
CA LYS A 681 20.80 -31.35 23.24
C LYS A 681 21.05 -32.73 22.65
N GLY A 682 22.31 -33.04 22.32
CA GLY A 682 22.66 -34.26 21.58
C GLY A 682 22.12 -34.18 20.14
N ASN A 683 21.32 -35.17 19.71
CA ASN A 683 20.66 -35.15 18.39
C ASN A 683 19.27 -34.51 18.40
N TYR A 684 18.80 -34.01 19.55
CA TYR A 684 17.45 -33.46 19.70
C TYR A 684 17.49 -31.94 19.74
N THR A 685 16.75 -31.28 18.84
CA THR A 685 16.47 -29.85 18.88
C THR A 685 15.05 -29.68 19.42
N PRO A 686 14.83 -28.90 20.49
CA PRO A 686 13.50 -28.73 21.05
C PRO A 686 12.58 -27.99 20.09
N ASP A 687 11.36 -28.50 19.94
CA ASP A 687 10.30 -27.85 19.16
C ASP A 687 9.82 -26.57 19.86
N LEU A 688 9.95 -25.44 19.17
CA LEU A 688 9.46 -24.14 19.63
C LEU A 688 7.93 -24.06 19.57
N SER A 689 7.35 -23.17 20.40
CA SER A 689 5.90 -23.02 20.45
C SER A 689 5.39 -22.07 19.37
N PHE A 690 6.27 -21.24 18.79
CA PHE A 690 5.88 -20.12 17.93
C PHE A 690 4.97 -19.10 18.63
N GLY A 691 5.02 -19.08 19.97
CA GLY A 691 4.13 -18.27 20.80
C GLY A 691 2.67 -18.76 20.83
N THR A 692 2.36 -19.94 20.28
CA THR A 692 0.99 -20.47 20.08
C THR A 692 0.09 -20.36 21.33
N HIS A 693 0.65 -20.65 22.52
CA HIS A 693 -0.07 -20.67 23.80
C HIS A 693 -0.71 -19.34 24.23
N PHE A 694 -0.23 -18.22 23.70
CA PHE A 694 -0.79 -16.88 23.91
C PHE A 694 -0.65 -16.05 22.64
N PHE A 695 -0.69 -16.71 21.48
CA PHE A 695 -0.34 -16.10 20.20
C PHE A 695 -1.23 -14.93 19.86
N GLN A 696 -2.53 -15.11 20.08
CA GLN A 696 -3.49 -14.05 19.88
C GLN A 696 -3.20 -12.88 20.81
N ASP A 697 -2.79 -13.12 22.06
CA ASP A 697 -2.34 -12.04 22.95
C ASP A 697 -1.11 -11.31 22.41
N LEU A 698 -0.12 -12.01 21.83
CA LEU A 698 1.06 -11.37 21.20
C LEU A 698 0.68 -10.50 20.02
N VAL A 699 -0.22 -11.00 19.17
CA VAL A 699 -0.75 -10.30 18.01
C VAL A 699 -1.49 -9.03 18.46
N GLU A 700 -2.39 -9.15 19.44
CA GLU A 700 -3.18 -8.01 19.93
C GLU A 700 -2.28 -6.94 20.59
N THR A 701 -1.19 -7.32 21.25
CA THR A 701 -0.36 -6.41 22.04
C THR A 701 0.94 -5.97 21.37
N SER A 702 1.08 -6.26 20.07
CA SER A 702 2.27 -5.97 19.27
C SER A 702 3.56 -6.44 19.97
N ILE A 703 3.55 -7.60 20.61
CA ILE A 703 4.78 -8.25 21.08
C ILE A 703 5.35 -9.02 19.90
N ARG A 704 6.61 -8.77 19.56
CA ARG A 704 7.28 -9.48 18.46
C ARG A 704 7.74 -10.85 18.93
N TYR A 705 7.61 -11.83 18.05
CA TYR A 705 8.09 -13.19 18.29
C TYR A 705 9.29 -13.46 17.38
N LEU A 706 10.36 -14.01 17.95
CA LEU A 706 11.53 -14.44 17.19
C LEU A 706 11.99 -15.83 17.67
N PRO A 707 11.95 -16.86 16.82
CA PRO A 707 12.61 -18.13 17.12
C PRO A 707 14.12 -18.02 16.85
N LEU A 708 14.94 -18.48 17.79
CA LEU A 708 16.38 -18.57 17.62
C LEU A 708 16.84 -20.03 17.61
N TYR A 709 17.72 -20.34 16.67
CA TYR A 709 18.37 -21.65 16.51
C TYR A 709 19.89 -21.48 16.62
N PRO A 710 20.46 -21.33 17.83
CA PRO A 710 21.87 -20.98 18.02
C PRO A 710 22.87 -21.97 17.41
N ASP A 711 22.50 -23.25 17.35
CA ASP A 711 23.39 -24.32 16.91
C ASP A 711 23.41 -24.51 15.38
N GLU A 712 22.68 -23.70 14.62
CA GLU A 712 22.69 -23.75 13.16
C GLU A 712 23.94 -23.10 12.56
N LYS A 713 24.40 -23.66 11.43
CA LYS A 713 25.59 -23.14 10.73
C LYS A 713 25.34 -21.72 10.24
N GLY A 714 26.27 -20.82 10.55
CA GLY A 714 26.22 -19.42 10.13
C GLY A 714 25.39 -18.52 11.06
N ILE A 715 24.84 -19.04 12.15
CA ILE A 715 24.19 -18.24 13.19
C ILE A 715 25.24 -17.80 14.22
N ILE A 716 25.26 -16.50 14.51
CA ILE A 716 26.03 -15.93 15.62
C ILE A 716 25.12 -15.93 16.85
N PHE A 717 25.61 -16.43 17.97
CA PHE A 717 24.94 -16.33 19.26
C PHE A 717 25.99 -16.10 20.35
N ASN A 718 26.05 -14.87 20.87
CA ASN A 718 27.10 -14.45 21.80
C ASN A 718 26.80 -14.89 23.23
N GLU A 719 26.98 -16.20 23.48
CA GLU A 719 26.80 -16.80 24.80
C GLU A 719 27.73 -16.18 25.84
N ARG A 720 28.93 -15.76 25.42
CA ARG A 720 29.90 -15.15 26.31
C ARG A 720 29.33 -13.88 26.92
N PHE A 721 28.79 -12.97 26.09
CA PHE A 721 28.15 -11.74 26.56
C PHE A 721 26.99 -12.05 27.53
N LEU A 722 26.07 -12.93 27.14
CA LEU A 722 24.91 -13.29 27.99
C LEU A 722 25.33 -13.93 29.32
N ASN A 723 26.44 -14.68 29.32
CA ASN A 723 26.88 -15.41 30.50
C ASN A 723 27.80 -14.63 31.44
N SER A 724 28.65 -13.74 30.91
CA SER A 724 29.62 -12.98 31.70
C SER A 724 29.15 -11.59 32.11
N SER A 725 28.06 -11.09 31.54
CA SER A 725 27.48 -9.78 31.91
C SER A 725 27.03 -9.75 33.37
N GLU A 726 27.10 -8.58 33.99
CA GLU A 726 26.61 -8.38 35.34
C GLU A 726 25.10 -8.68 35.43
N ASN A 727 24.74 -9.57 36.36
CA ASN A 727 23.34 -9.93 36.60
C ASN A 727 22.77 -9.05 37.71
N ILE A 728 21.85 -8.16 37.38
CA ILE A 728 21.20 -7.26 38.35
C ILE A 728 19.95 -7.86 39.00
N LEU A 729 19.66 -9.16 38.79
CA LEU A 729 18.51 -9.85 39.38
C LEU A 729 18.42 -9.64 40.90
N SER A 730 19.53 -9.82 41.62
CA SER A 730 19.59 -9.68 43.08
C SER A 730 19.40 -8.23 43.56
N ARG A 731 19.59 -7.23 42.70
CA ARG A 731 19.28 -5.82 42.99
C ARG A 731 17.78 -5.53 42.83
N ILE A 732 17.17 -6.10 41.79
CA ILE A 732 15.76 -5.85 41.44
C ILE A 732 14.80 -6.73 42.28
N LEU A 733 15.14 -8.00 42.46
CA LEU A 733 14.35 -9.03 43.14
C LEU A 733 15.25 -9.87 44.08
N PRO A 734 15.63 -9.33 45.25
CA PRO A 734 16.52 -10.01 46.20
C PRO A 734 16.06 -11.42 46.59
N GLU A 735 14.75 -11.65 46.67
CA GLU A 735 14.18 -12.96 47.02
C GLU A 735 14.43 -14.05 45.97
N SER A 736 14.82 -13.68 44.74
CA SER A 736 15.10 -14.60 43.63
C SER A 736 16.59 -14.87 43.44
N SER A 737 17.45 -14.36 44.33
CA SER A 737 18.92 -14.44 44.21
C SER A 737 19.45 -15.87 44.08
N TYR A 738 18.76 -16.87 44.65
CA TYR A 738 19.15 -18.28 44.52
C TYR A 738 18.98 -18.85 43.11
N LEU A 739 18.28 -18.14 42.20
CA LEU A 739 18.11 -18.48 40.79
C LEU A 739 18.97 -17.61 39.86
N ALA A 740 19.91 -16.83 40.39
CA ALA A 740 20.76 -15.91 39.60
C ALA A 740 21.70 -16.63 38.62
N ASP A 741 21.90 -17.94 38.79
CA ASP A 741 22.61 -18.82 37.85
C ASP A 741 21.78 -19.13 36.59
N THR A 742 20.46 -18.91 36.65
CA THR A 742 19.48 -19.32 35.64
C THR A 742 18.73 -18.13 35.05
N ILE A 743 18.27 -17.19 35.87
CA ILE A 743 17.63 -15.94 35.42
C ILE A 743 18.68 -14.83 35.47
N LYS A 744 18.94 -14.20 34.33
CA LYS A 744 19.84 -13.06 34.21
C LYS A 744 19.08 -11.85 33.74
N ILE A 745 19.14 -10.76 34.50
CA ILE A 745 18.70 -9.44 34.05
C ILE A 745 19.96 -8.65 33.73
N ILE A 746 20.12 -8.28 32.46
CA ILE A 746 21.28 -7.52 31.97
C ILE A 746 20.80 -6.12 31.63
N ASN A 747 21.36 -5.11 32.30
CA ASN A 747 21.21 -3.71 31.93
C ASN A 747 22.28 -3.39 30.87
N ILE A 748 21.86 -3.31 29.61
CA ILE A 748 22.78 -3.14 28.47
C ILE A 748 23.57 -1.82 28.60
N PRO A 749 22.95 -0.65 28.85
CA PRO A 749 23.68 0.59 29.07
C PRO A 749 24.78 0.51 30.14
N GLU A 750 24.53 -0.16 31.27
CA GLU A 750 25.53 -0.30 32.34
C GLU A 750 26.71 -1.18 31.92
N VAL A 751 26.44 -2.31 31.24
CA VAL A 751 27.48 -3.28 30.84
C VAL A 751 28.30 -2.79 29.63
N THR A 752 27.71 -1.94 28.78
CA THR A 752 28.28 -1.54 27.49
C THR A 752 28.69 -0.07 27.40
N ASN A 753 28.71 0.65 28.53
CA ASN A 753 29.00 2.09 28.60
C ASN A 753 28.08 2.95 27.70
N GLY A 754 26.77 2.73 27.82
CA GLY A 754 25.73 3.57 27.21
C GLY A 754 25.15 3.08 25.88
N LEU A 755 25.56 1.91 25.37
CA LEU A 755 24.91 1.31 24.19
C LEU A 755 23.53 0.74 24.55
N VAL A 756 22.73 0.50 23.52
CA VAL A 756 21.43 -0.16 23.56
C VAL A 756 21.43 -1.32 22.57
N LEU A 757 20.53 -2.28 22.79
CA LEU A 757 20.31 -3.36 21.85
C LEU A 757 19.27 -2.92 20.82
N ARG A 758 19.65 -2.98 19.55
CA ARG A 758 18.75 -2.75 18.41
C ARG A 758 18.52 -4.06 17.69
N LEU A 759 17.25 -4.45 17.56
CA LEU A 759 16.85 -5.63 16.81
C LEU A 759 16.37 -5.20 15.42
N LEU A 760 17.11 -5.60 14.40
CA LEU A 760 16.77 -5.39 12.99
C LEU A 760 16.15 -6.69 12.46
N MET A 761 14.91 -6.65 11.99
CA MET A 761 14.20 -7.81 11.46
C MET A 761 13.73 -7.53 10.03
N ASN A 762 14.11 -8.41 9.10
CA ASN A 762 13.75 -8.32 7.69
C ASN A 762 13.20 -9.67 7.21
N ALA A 763 11.88 -9.76 7.10
CA ALA A 763 11.19 -10.94 6.61
C ALA A 763 11.30 -11.15 5.09
N ASP A 764 11.68 -10.13 4.31
CA ASP A 764 11.92 -10.28 2.87
C ASP A 764 13.21 -11.06 2.61
N GLU A 765 14.24 -10.82 3.42
CA GLU A 765 15.51 -11.56 3.43
C GLU A 765 15.47 -12.79 4.36
N GLU A 766 14.39 -12.97 5.14
CA GLU A 766 14.27 -13.90 6.27
C GLU A 766 15.40 -13.78 7.32
N GLU A 767 15.98 -12.60 7.47
CA GLU A 767 17.11 -12.34 8.36
C GLU A 767 16.75 -11.41 9.52
N ALA A 768 17.29 -11.69 10.71
CA ALA A 768 17.28 -10.76 11.83
C ALA A 768 18.67 -10.67 12.48
N VAL A 769 19.05 -9.46 12.90
CA VAL A 769 20.31 -9.20 13.58
C VAL A 769 20.08 -8.31 14.79
N ALA A 770 20.61 -8.73 15.94
CA ALA A 770 20.61 -7.97 17.17
C ALA A 770 21.98 -7.34 17.40
N ILE A 771 22.05 -6.01 17.36
CA ILE A 771 23.30 -5.25 17.46
C ILE A 771 23.34 -4.36 18.69
N LEU A 772 24.54 -4.23 19.27
CA LEU A 772 24.83 -3.22 20.30
C LEU A 772 25.28 -1.92 19.63
N THR A 773 24.51 -0.85 19.81
CA THR A 773 24.73 0.43 19.13
C THR A 773 24.37 1.62 20.02
N GLN A 774 24.80 2.82 19.63
CA GLN A 774 24.39 4.05 20.28
C GLN A 774 22.86 4.24 20.18
N PRO A 775 22.21 4.78 21.22
CA PRO A 775 20.79 5.14 21.17
C PRO A 775 20.55 6.11 20.02
N SER A 776 19.58 5.82 19.16
CA SER A 776 19.21 6.75 18.09
C SER A 776 17.92 7.48 18.46
N ALA A 777 17.80 8.74 18.08
CA ALA A 777 16.52 9.45 18.08
C ALA A 777 15.56 8.91 17.01
N ILE A 778 16.10 8.28 15.95
CA ILE A 778 15.34 7.73 14.82
C ILE A 778 15.95 6.37 14.44
N PRO A 779 15.25 5.25 14.66
CA PRO A 779 15.77 3.95 14.26
C PRO A 779 15.89 3.85 12.72
N ILE A 780 16.98 3.24 12.24
CA ILE A 780 17.32 3.05 10.82
C ILE A 780 16.40 1.96 10.24
N TYR A 781 15.13 2.28 10.11
CA TYR A 781 14.22 1.57 9.22
C TYR A 781 14.30 2.24 7.87
N ASN A 782 13.95 1.51 6.81
CA ASN A 782 13.92 2.01 5.44
C ASN A 782 13.47 3.49 5.39
N THR A 783 14.44 4.41 5.31
CA THR A 783 14.20 5.86 5.27
C THR A 783 13.76 6.26 3.87
N SER A 784 13.33 5.28 3.09
CA SER A 784 12.75 5.40 1.77
C SER A 784 11.41 6.13 1.79
N THR A 785 10.78 6.38 2.95
CA THR A 785 9.57 7.23 2.98
C THR A 785 9.83 8.71 2.70
N LEU A 786 11.04 9.24 2.95
CA LEU A 786 11.39 10.62 2.55
C LEU A 786 12.00 10.70 1.14
N LEU A 787 12.52 9.59 0.61
CA LEU A 787 13.20 9.52 -0.70
C LEU A 787 12.42 8.77 -1.79
N GLN A 788 11.23 8.23 -1.51
CA GLN A 788 10.35 7.61 -2.52
C GLN A 788 9.78 8.60 -3.56
N LYS A 789 10.07 9.90 -3.44
CA LYS A 789 9.70 10.88 -4.46
C LYS A 789 10.41 10.68 -5.81
N GLU A 790 11.40 9.78 -5.90
CA GLU A 790 12.04 9.42 -7.17
C GLU A 790 12.13 7.88 -7.34
N ASN A 791 10.97 7.24 -7.54
CA ASN A 791 10.81 5.81 -7.86
C ASN A 791 11.35 5.42 -9.27
N LEU A 792 12.60 5.76 -9.57
CA LEU A 792 13.36 5.24 -10.71
C LEU A 792 14.74 4.69 -10.32
N PHE A 793 15.23 4.90 -9.09
CA PHE A 793 16.61 4.59 -8.72
C PHE A 793 16.79 3.56 -7.60
N ASN A 794 15.74 2.85 -7.16
CA ASN A 794 15.86 1.87 -6.07
C ASN A 794 16.41 0.49 -6.49
N GLU A 795 16.71 0.27 -7.76
CA GLU A 795 17.51 -0.90 -8.16
C GLU A 795 19.01 -0.52 -8.18
N PRO A 796 19.89 -1.31 -7.54
CA PRO A 796 21.33 -1.06 -7.50
C PRO A 796 21.97 -0.75 -8.85
N LEU A 797 21.46 -1.36 -9.93
CA LEU A 797 21.88 -1.13 -11.31
C LEU A 797 21.46 0.25 -11.82
N HIS A 798 20.20 0.64 -11.63
CA HIS A 798 19.66 1.91 -12.13
C HIS A 798 20.31 3.10 -11.43
N TRP A 799 20.53 3.01 -10.12
CA TRP A 799 21.28 4.02 -9.38
C TRP A 799 22.71 4.18 -9.91
N ARG A 800 23.45 3.08 -10.11
CA ARG A 800 24.82 3.11 -10.64
C ARG A 800 24.89 3.73 -12.04
N LEU A 801 23.96 3.36 -12.92
CA LEU A 801 23.86 3.96 -14.26
C LEU A 801 23.63 5.47 -14.18
N HIS A 802 22.73 5.91 -13.30
CA HIS A 802 22.43 7.32 -13.10
C HIS A 802 23.62 8.10 -12.53
N ILE A 803 24.29 7.55 -11.51
CA ILE A 803 25.46 8.17 -10.91
C ILE A 803 26.60 8.28 -11.91
N ALA A 804 26.85 7.25 -12.73
CA ALA A 804 27.85 7.31 -13.80
C ALA A 804 27.55 8.47 -14.79
N ASP A 805 26.30 8.55 -15.28
CA ASP A 805 25.87 9.64 -16.16
C ASP A 805 25.95 11.01 -15.47
N LEU A 806 25.57 11.11 -14.19
CA LEU A 806 25.60 12.35 -13.40
C LEU A 806 27.03 12.86 -13.22
N ILE A 807 27.97 12.01 -12.80
CA ILE A 807 29.37 12.38 -12.58
C ILE A 807 29.99 12.87 -13.89
N ALA A 808 29.76 12.15 -14.99
CA ALA A 808 30.23 12.57 -16.31
C ALA A 808 29.64 13.93 -16.71
N SER A 809 28.34 14.16 -16.49
CA SER A 809 27.68 15.42 -16.83
C SER A 809 28.14 16.63 -16.00
N LYS A 810 28.67 16.39 -14.78
CA LYS A 810 29.18 17.43 -13.89
C LYS A 810 30.67 17.67 -14.02
N LEU A 811 31.38 16.84 -14.79
CA LEU A 811 32.82 16.95 -14.98
C LEU A 811 33.15 18.02 -16.05
N ASP A 812 33.93 19.03 -15.66
CA ASP A 812 34.40 20.08 -16.57
C ASP A 812 35.65 19.62 -17.35
N GLU A 813 35.47 19.31 -18.62
CA GLU A 813 36.50 18.81 -19.54
C GLU A 813 37.76 19.69 -19.59
N LYS A 814 37.58 21.02 -19.59
CA LYS A 814 38.69 21.97 -19.72
C LYS A 814 39.44 22.14 -18.42
N LEU A 815 38.70 22.23 -17.31
CA LEU A 815 39.30 22.36 -15.98
C LEU A 815 40.14 21.13 -15.64
N PHE A 816 39.64 19.94 -15.96
CA PHE A 816 40.23 18.66 -15.58
C PHE A 816 41.06 17.98 -16.68
N GLY A 817 41.13 18.54 -17.89
CA GLY A 817 41.92 17.96 -18.98
C GLY A 817 41.42 16.59 -19.46
N VAL A 818 40.11 16.36 -19.38
CA VAL A 818 39.45 15.12 -19.78
C VAL A 818 38.81 15.31 -21.15
N LYS A 819 39.08 14.38 -22.06
CA LYS A 819 38.56 14.37 -23.44
C LYS A 819 37.29 13.54 -23.60
N ALA A 820 37.16 12.46 -22.82
CA ALA A 820 35.97 11.62 -22.80
C ALA A 820 35.96 10.70 -21.57
N VAL A 821 34.76 10.26 -21.16
CA VAL A 821 34.57 9.22 -20.13
C VAL A 821 33.74 8.07 -20.72
N TYR A 822 34.14 6.84 -20.45
CA TYR A 822 33.47 5.63 -20.91
C TYR A 822 33.11 4.73 -19.73
N LEU A 823 31.87 4.25 -19.68
CA LEU A 823 31.40 3.26 -18.71
C LEU A 823 31.58 1.85 -19.29
N PHE A 824 32.18 0.95 -18.52
CA PHE A 824 32.36 -0.46 -18.91
C PHE A 824 32.04 -1.40 -17.72
N GLY A 825 32.38 -2.69 -17.85
CA GLY A 825 32.24 -3.65 -16.76
C GLY A 825 30.80 -4.05 -16.41
N THR A 826 30.54 -4.34 -15.13
CA THR A 826 29.29 -5.00 -14.69
C THR A 826 28.06 -4.10 -14.84
N VAL A 827 28.23 -2.79 -14.63
CA VAL A 827 27.18 -1.78 -14.80
C VAL A 827 26.80 -1.64 -16.27
N PHE A 828 27.79 -1.59 -17.17
CA PHE A 828 27.55 -1.58 -18.62
C PHE A 828 26.83 -2.85 -19.10
N ASN A 829 27.18 -4.01 -18.54
CA ASN A 829 26.58 -5.30 -18.87
C ASN A 829 25.21 -5.55 -18.21
N LEU A 830 24.65 -4.57 -17.49
CA LEU A 830 23.37 -4.67 -16.79
C LEU A 830 23.31 -5.80 -15.75
N ALA A 831 24.45 -6.14 -15.15
CA ALA A 831 24.58 -7.22 -14.18
C ALA A 831 25.01 -6.73 -12.78
N ALA A 832 25.03 -5.41 -12.55
CA ALA A 832 25.49 -4.82 -11.30
C ALA A 832 24.48 -5.01 -10.16
N GLY A 833 24.95 -5.53 -9.03
CA GLY A 833 24.21 -5.64 -7.77
C GLY A 833 24.63 -4.58 -6.74
N ALA A 834 24.12 -4.70 -5.50
CA ALA A 834 24.42 -3.76 -4.42
C ALA A 834 25.88 -3.73 -3.98
N ASN A 835 26.64 -4.79 -4.29
CA ASN A 835 28.07 -4.94 -4.02
C ASN A 835 28.97 -4.67 -5.24
N SER A 836 28.42 -4.19 -6.35
CA SER A 836 29.20 -3.88 -7.56
C SER A 836 29.76 -2.45 -7.51
N ASP A 837 30.91 -2.25 -8.12
CA ASP A 837 31.52 -0.96 -8.44
C ASP A 837 31.00 -0.41 -9.79
N ILE A 838 31.51 0.76 -10.17
CA ILE A 838 31.25 1.47 -11.42
C ILE A 838 32.60 1.66 -12.12
N ASP A 839 32.82 0.90 -13.18
CA ASP A 839 34.06 0.96 -13.97
C ASP A 839 34.03 2.13 -14.97
N LEU A 840 34.91 3.11 -14.79
CA LEU A 840 35.03 4.29 -15.66
C LEU A 840 36.42 4.37 -16.30
N LEU A 841 36.47 4.48 -17.63
CA LEU A 841 37.67 4.81 -18.39
C LEU A 841 37.65 6.30 -18.75
N VAL A 842 38.62 7.05 -18.24
CA VAL A 842 38.80 8.49 -18.46
C VAL A 842 39.92 8.70 -19.48
N HIS A 843 39.55 9.18 -20.67
CA HIS A 843 40.50 9.60 -21.69
C HIS A 843 41.05 10.98 -21.32
N PHE A 844 42.32 11.02 -20.93
CA PHE A 844 42.96 12.19 -20.37
C PHE A 844 44.02 12.79 -21.32
N THR A 845 43.96 14.10 -21.53
CA THR A 845 44.90 14.86 -22.37
C THR A 845 45.45 16.10 -21.66
N GLY A 846 45.23 16.23 -20.35
CA GLY A 846 45.68 17.35 -19.54
C GLY A 846 47.13 17.26 -19.06
N ASN A 847 47.54 18.25 -18.26
CA ASN A 847 48.86 18.27 -17.60
C ASN A 847 48.84 17.56 -16.21
N ASN A 848 50.00 17.44 -15.56
CA ASN A 848 50.09 16.74 -14.27
C ASN A 848 49.22 17.39 -13.17
N GLU A 849 49.08 18.71 -13.15
CA GLU A 849 48.24 19.43 -12.18
C GLU A 849 46.75 19.10 -12.38
N GLN A 850 46.30 19.04 -13.64
CA GLN A 850 44.94 18.63 -13.98
C GLN A 850 44.68 17.16 -13.62
N ARG A 851 45.70 16.31 -13.73
CA ARG A 851 45.60 14.89 -13.36
C ARG A 851 45.37 14.73 -11.85
N GLU A 852 46.11 15.46 -11.03
CA GLU A 852 45.91 15.45 -9.57
C GLU A 852 44.53 15.97 -9.19
N ARG A 853 44.07 17.05 -9.85
CA ARG A 853 42.73 17.61 -9.63
C ARG A 853 41.61 16.63 -10.00
N VAL A 854 41.71 15.92 -11.12
CA VAL A 854 40.67 14.97 -11.54
C VAL A 854 40.64 13.76 -10.60
N TRP A 855 41.80 13.30 -10.12
CA TRP A 855 41.87 12.23 -9.14
C TRP A 855 41.19 12.64 -7.82
N ALA A 856 41.52 13.82 -7.29
CA ALA A 856 40.90 14.35 -6.07
C ALA A 856 39.38 14.54 -6.22
N TRP A 857 38.91 14.92 -7.41
CA TRP A 857 37.48 15.04 -7.70
C TRP A 857 36.76 13.70 -7.56
N PHE A 858 37.30 12.65 -8.18
CA PHE A 858 36.71 11.32 -8.11
C PHE A 858 36.82 10.68 -6.72
N GLU A 859 37.91 10.90 -5.98
CA GLU A 859 38.06 10.46 -4.58
C GLU A 859 36.94 11.05 -3.68
N GLY A 860 36.62 12.34 -3.86
CA GLY A 860 35.51 12.98 -3.15
C GLY A 860 34.14 12.34 -3.44
N TRP A 861 33.91 11.93 -4.69
CA TRP A 861 32.74 11.13 -5.05
C TRP A 861 32.78 9.73 -4.44
N ASN A 862 33.92 9.06 -4.45
CA ASN A 862 34.08 7.72 -3.85
C ASN A 862 33.67 7.70 -2.38
N HIS A 863 34.15 8.67 -1.58
CA HIS A 863 33.76 8.78 -0.17
C HIS A 863 32.26 8.99 0.01
N SER A 864 31.66 9.86 -0.80
CA SER A 864 30.23 10.19 -0.69
C SER A 864 29.35 9.02 -1.14
N LEU A 865 29.68 8.41 -2.27
CA LEU A 865 28.90 7.31 -2.84
C LEU A 865 29.02 6.04 -2.02
N SER A 866 30.20 5.74 -1.46
CA SER A 866 30.36 4.62 -0.54
C SER A 866 29.41 4.72 0.64
N GLU A 867 29.23 5.90 1.22
CA GLU A 867 28.34 6.10 2.37
C GLU A 867 26.87 6.03 1.95
N ILE A 868 26.52 6.58 0.79
CA ILE A 868 25.16 6.48 0.24
C ILE A 868 24.77 5.02 -0.05
N ASN A 869 25.65 4.24 -0.70
CA ASN A 869 25.39 2.83 -0.98
C ASN A 869 25.25 2.03 0.31
N TYR A 870 26.04 2.35 1.34
CA TYR A 870 25.91 1.73 2.66
C TYR A 870 24.56 2.04 3.31
N ILE A 871 24.13 3.30 3.33
CA ILE A 871 22.81 3.70 3.88
C ILE A 871 21.66 3.02 3.14
N GLN A 872 21.76 2.90 1.81
CA GLN A 872 20.69 2.34 0.99
C GLN A 872 20.64 0.81 0.98
N SER A 873 21.79 0.14 1.01
CA SER A 873 21.90 -1.31 0.75
C SER A 873 22.61 -2.11 1.83
N GLY A 874 23.23 -1.46 2.81
CA GLY A 874 24.05 -2.10 3.83
C GLY A 874 25.43 -2.57 3.36
N TYR A 875 25.78 -2.41 2.08
CA TYR A 875 27.11 -2.74 1.53
C TYR A 875 28.03 -1.52 1.53
N LYS A 876 29.17 -1.63 2.22
CA LYS A 876 30.23 -0.62 2.17
C LYS A 876 31.35 -1.09 1.24
N LEU A 877 31.57 -0.35 0.15
CA LEU A 877 32.66 -0.59 -0.80
C LEU A 877 33.75 0.46 -0.60
N PRO A 878 35.04 0.09 -0.50
CA PRO A 878 36.11 1.06 -0.29
C PRO A 878 36.20 2.08 -1.43
N ASN A 879 36.02 1.63 -2.68
CA ASN A 879 35.85 2.47 -3.86
C ASN A 879 34.62 2.00 -4.62
N ILE A 880 33.67 2.91 -4.88
CA ILE A 880 32.52 2.63 -5.73
C ILE A 880 32.83 2.91 -7.20
N LEU A 881 33.65 3.91 -7.47
CA LEU A 881 34.15 4.26 -8.78
C LEU A 881 35.52 3.61 -8.93
N ASP A 882 35.63 2.65 -9.84
CA ASP A 882 36.93 2.13 -10.28
C ASP A 882 37.35 2.89 -11.55
N ILE A 883 38.41 3.69 -11.44
CA ILE A 883 38.75 4.71 -12.45
C ILE A 883 40.07 4.38 -13.11
N HIS A 884 39.99 4.15 -14.42
CA HIS A 884 41.15 3.97 -15.28
C HIS A 884 41.41 5.24 -16.07
N ILE A 885 42.54 5.89 -15.84
CA ILE A 885 42.98 7.06 -16.61
C ILE A 885 43.91 6.61 -17.73
N ALA A 886 43.55 6.88 -18.99
CA ALA A 886 44.36 6.55 -20.17
C ALA A 886 44.67 7.79 -21.01
N THR A 887 45.93 7.94 -21.40
CA THR A 887 46.39 9.00 -22.32
C THR A 887 46.25 8.58 -23.80
N ASP A 888 46.42 9.51 -24.74
CA ASP A 888 46.48 9.18 -26.18
C ASP A 888 47.55 8.09 -26.46
N LYS A 889 48.70 8.17 -25.78
CA LYS A 889 49.77 7.17 -25.87
C LYS A 889 49.34 5.80 -25.34
N ASP A 890 48.63 5.76 -24.20
CA ASP A 890 48.14 4.49 -23.64
C ASP A 890 47.13 3.81 -24.56
N ILE A 891 46.27 4.59 -25.23
CA ILE A 891 45.27 4.10 -26.18
C ILE A 891 45.94 3.58 -27.46
N GLU A 892 47.03 4.19 -27.88
CA GLU A 892 47.85 3.72 -29.00
C GLU A 892 48.66 2.47 -28.66
N GLU A 893 49.18 2.34 -27.44
CA GLU A 893 50.07 1.23 -27.07
C GLU A 893 49.33 -0.01 -26.54
N LYS A 894 48.16 0.16 -25.92
CA LYS A 894 47.43 -0.93 -25.26
C LYS A 894 46.13 -1.25 -25.99
N GLU A 895 46.08 -2.46 -26.57
CA GLU A 895 44.91 -2.98 -27.30
C GLU A 895 43.62 -2.94 -26.47
N TYR A 896 43.72 -3.20 -25.17
CA TYR A 896 42.57 -3.17 -24.25
C TYR A 896 41.83 -1.82 -24.21
N TYR A 897 42.56 -0.70 -24.04
CA TYR A 897 41.92 0.63 -24.01
C TYR A 897 41.38 1.03 -25.38
N ARG A 898 42.08 0.63 -26.45
CA ARG A 898 41.63 0.86 -27.83
C ARG A 898 40.30 0.15 -28.13
N ASP A 899 40.15 -1.08 -27.65
CA ASP A 899 38.91 -1.85 -27.81
C ASP A 899 37.76 -1.27 -26.98
N LEU A 900 38.03 -0.79 -25.76
CA LEU A 900 37.03 -0.12 -24.93
C LEU A 900 36.46 1.14 -25.59
N ILE A 901 37.30 1.99 -26.21
CA ILE A 901 36.81 3.21 -26.86
C ILE A 901 36.21 2.97 -28.26
N ASN A 902 36.33 1.76 -28.81
CA ASN A 902 35.87 1.44 -30.15
C ASN A 902 34.36 1.13 -30.18
N PRO A 903 33.52 1.98 -30.79
CA PRO A 903 32.06 1.79 -30.79
C PRO A 903 31.62 0.50 -31.50
N LYS A 904 32.46 -0.10 -32.36
CA LYS A 904 32.15 -1.36 -33.06
C LYS A 904 32.29 -2.60 -32.17
N LYS A 905 33.12 -2.56 -31.13
CA LYS A 905 33.35 -3.69 -30.22
C LYS A 905 32.28 -3.81 -29.12
N ARG A 906 31.51 -2.74 -28.86
CA ARG A 906 30.44 -2.68 -27.85
C ARG A 906 30.88 -3.16 -26.46
N MET A 907 32.10 -2.81 -26.05
CA MET A 907 32.65 -3.17 -24.73
C MET A 907 32.48 -2.06 -23.68
N SER A 908 32.10 -0.86 -24.11
CA SER A 908 31.82 0.28 -23.23
C SER A 908 30.76 1.21 -23.86
N LYS A 909 30.29 2.18 -23.07
CA LYS A 909 29.41 3.27 -23.49
C LYS A 909 30.09 4.61 -23.20
N LYS A 910 30.29 5.47 -24.22
CA LYS A 910 30.72 6.86 -24.01
C LYS A 910 29.61 7.60 -23.24
N LEU A 911 29.96 8.23 -22.11
CA LEU A 911 29.04 9.02 -21.29
C LEU A 911 28.99 10.46 -21.81
N ARG A 912 27.87 11.16 -21.57
CA ARG A 912 27.71 12.57 -21.94
C ARG A 912 28.38 13.46 -20.90
N MET A 913 29.22 14.38 -21.35
CA MET A 913 29.95 15.33 -20.50
C MET A 913 29.34 16.72 -20.60
N ASN A 914 29.73 17.66 -19.72
CA ASN A 914 29.11 18.98 -19.61
C ASN A 914 29.18 19.83 -20.90
N SER A 915 30.10 19.53 -21.82
CA SER A 915 30.30 20.27 -23.09
C SER A 915 29.69 19.59 -24.32
N ASP A 916 29.18 18.36 -24.18
CA ASP A 916 28.51 17.56 -25.23
C ASP A 916 26.99 17.81 -25.21
#